data_AF-A0A925CKN0-F1
#
_entry.id   AF-A0A925CKN0-F1
#
_cell.length_a   1.000
_cell.length_b   1.000
_cell.length_c   1.000
_cell.angle_alpha   90.00
_cell.angle_beta   90.00
_cell.angle_gamma   90.00
#
_symmetry.space_group_name_H-M   'P 1'
#
loop_
_entity.id
_entity.type
_entity.pdbx_description
1 polymer ?
#
loop_
_entity_poly.entity_id
_entity_poly.type
_entity_poly.pdbx_seq_one_letter_code
_entity_poly.pdbx_strand_id
1 'polypeptide(L)'
;LGKWGELTPSALTQAVHQGVMEYCLHINQCRGTAAPSMEPAGLTINSLLIGSNTSANIAVEDSVNAIVRGVVLANHALVNRGLKEEPAALPRVTHIQFVELYLDVAIDAAKSAHRVAKRIEREIQTDIDVEPYLKKGKGGQTRLVPSSSRGYWRRWTVTAIHDGPASVPLSLPPVLKDRLRSILQEDKANDPQVWSALLDLAFRDSGPTPRRPRKLRFLALSDRARAEVIVQESQSELIAQLIQRSITSSAFRRDIAKTLFTLLIPPDLKDSLLTQDRVVFILDDVTANYPWELMIAIDQPLCVRMGMIRQLETADYVERVRDTTSTSVYVVGDPLTPSNYPELHGARKEAELVASLLKPHYTVNHSSQRLGALEVLNQLFAQPYRIIHIAGHGYYSEADIETSGAKAGVVLDNGLFLTAAEIAMLDPIPELVFLNCCHLGQIGGTAYNKLAASISRELIRKGVRAVVAAGWPVRDDAALCFAQTFYKQLLEYQPFGQALQKARQQTWNMFPESNTWGAYQAYGDPEFRLRRKPGMRKVDNDDVIVAAEEVLIELDGLSAQDEAADLTATRQALVTIEKKCASDWLKQGTLQERLGQAYGDHRLFKDAIEHYRKAAESEDSSNPATLRAIEQWINLAGRLEGEEPTNKAMIEEAIVKGGHLLDIATTAERLTIMGSAHKKLAQLETDSQKVNDHLRQAAGYYRKAADPQRGEGVADPYPIINLLVVEALLGKEDFTNESLLSKCESLAQQRFRETRSALDSITISDVALIRAFLRRTLPQERDSLVEKYRSAFAESSATQREQDSSLKQMKFVRDILNKFSYSGQVQKTVASTIESLDYIHNKLKPPDRTAQPPASGAKQKVRSPRSPKPSAKRPVRKNPVRERKTRRPKRRGKGKA
;
A
#
# COMPACT_ATOMS: atom_id res chain seq x y z
N LEU A 1 -0.05 -39.46 -8.85
CA LEU A 1 -0.58 -38.10 -8.62
C LEU A 1 -1.40 -37.54 -9.82
N GLY A 2 -1.62 -38.30 -10.90
CA GLY A 2 -2.51 -37.87 -12.00
C GLY A 2 -1.87 -36.89 -13.00
N LYS A 3 -2.66 -36.37 -13.96
CA LYS A 3 -2.20 -35.27 -14.81
C LYS A 3 -2.18 -33.97 -14.03
N TRP A 4 -1.25 -33.09 -14.39
CA TRP A 4 -1.17 -31.75 -13.85
C TRP A 4 -2.51 -31.04 -14.08
N GLY A 5 -3.18 -30.54 -13.03
CA GLY A 5 -4.56 -30.02 -13.13
C GLY A 5 -5.59 -30.80 -12.31
N GLU A 6 -5.38 -32.10 -12.13
CA GLU A 6 -6.42 -33.03 -11.66
C GLU A 6 -6.28 -33.39 -10.17
N LEU A 7 -5.18 -33.01 -9.52
CA LEU A 7 -4.92 -33.33 -8.13
C LEU A 7 -5.70 -32.37 -7.22
N THR A 8 -6.70 -32.88 -6.50
CA THR A 8 -7.49 -32.13 -5.52
C THR A 8 -7.00 -32.37 -4.08
N PRO A 9 -7.27 -31.47 -3.12
CA PRO A 9 -6.88 -31.69 -1.72
C PRO A 9 -7.49 -32.96 -1.11
N SER A 10 -8.72 -33.31 -1.50
CA SER A 10 -9.38 -34.54 -1.05
C SER A 10 -8.68 -35.79 -1.61
N ALA A 11 -8.38 -35.80 -2.91
CA ALA A 11 -7.65 -36.90 -3.54
C ALA A 11 -6.25 -37.06 -2.95
N LEU A 12 -5.56 -35.95 -2.66
CA LEU A 12 -4.27 -35.96 -1.97
C LEU A 12 -4.39 -36.52 -0.54
N THR A 13 -5.41 -36.10 0.22
CA THR A 13 -5.67 -36.61 1.58
C THR A 13 -5.88 -38.12 1.56
N GLN A 14 -6.71 -38.63 0.64
CA GLN A 14 -6.99 -40.05 0.52
C GLN A 14 -5.76 -40.85 0.08
N ALA A 15 -4.99 -40.32 -0.88
CA ALA A 15 -3.76 -40.96 -1.35
C ALA A 15 -2.72 -41.04 -0.23
N VAL A 16 -2.55 -39.98 0.56
CA VAL A 16 -1.65 -39.97 1.72
C VAL A 16 -2.16 -40.94 2.78
N HIS A 17 -3.45 -40.93 3.10
CA HIS A 17 -4.05 -41.86 4.06
C HIS A 17 -3.79 -43.33 3.69
N GLN A 18 -4.07 -43.72 2.44
CA GLN A 18 -3.85 -45.09 1.96
C GLN A 18 -2.36 -45.44 1.91
N GLY A 19 -1.53 -44.55 1.37
CA GLY A 19 -0.09 -44.77 1.27
C GLY A 19 0.59 -44.92 2.62
N VAL A 20 0.18 -44.13 3.63
CA VAL A 20 0.71 -44.25 5.00
C VAL A 20 0.27 -45.55 5.66
N MET A 21 -1.00 -45.94 5.50
CA MET A 21 -1.51 -47.22 5.99
C MET A 21 -0.71 -48.40 5.43
N GLU A 22 -0.54 -48.46 4.11
CA GLU A 22 0.23 -49.50 3.44
C GLU A 22 1.69 -49.50 3.87
N TYR A 23 2.31 -48.32 3.97
CA TYR A 23 3.69 -48.17 4.42
C TYR A 23 3.90 -48.69 5.84
N CYS A 24 3.04 -48.31 6.79
CA CYS A 24 3.14 -48.78 8.18
C CYS A 24 2.95 -50.30 8.28
N LEU A 25 1.97 -50.87 7.56
CA LEU A 25 1.72 -52.31 7.55
C LEU A 25 2.90 -53.08 6.91
N HIS A 26 3.46 -52.57 5.81
CA HIS A 26 4.64 -53.15 5.19
C HIS A 26 5.86 -53.13 6.11
N ILE A 27 6.12 -51.99 6.79
CA ILE A 27 7.20 -51.90 7.79
C ILE A 27 6.99 -52.89 8.94
N ASN A 28 5.74 -53.07 9.40
CA ASN A 28 5.43 -54.06 10.42
C ASN A 28 5.75 -55.49 9.95
N GLN A 29 5.37 -55.84 8.71
CA GLN A 29 5.68 -57.14 8.10
C GLN A 29 7.19 -57.37 7.96
N CYS A 30 7.95 -56.35 7.51
CA CYS A 30 9.39 -56.45 7.36
C CYS A 30 10.15 -56.59 8.69
N ARG A 31 9.58 -56.09 9.80
CA ARG A 31 10.24 -56.15 11.12
C ARG A 31 10.27 -57.55 11.73
N GLY A 32 9.39 -58.45 11.28
CA GLY A 32 9.36 -59.84 11.74
C GLY A 32 9.17 -59.99 13.25
N THR A 33 9.22 -61.23 13.75
CA THR A 33 9.03 -61.63 15.16
C THR A 33 10.17 -61.18 16.09
N ALA A 34 10.61 -59.92 16.02
CA ALA A 34 11.35 -59.29 17.10
C ALA A 34 10.37 -59.05 18.26
N ALA A 35 10.82 -59.27 19.50
CA ALA A 35 9.98 -59.24 20.70
C ALA A 35 8.97 -58.06 20.68
N PRO A 36 7.67 -58.30 20.94
CA PRO A 36 6.64 -57.28 20.81
C PRO A 36 6.97 -56.09 21.70
N SER A 37 7.36 -54.96 21.10
CA SER A 37 7.48 -53.71 21.85
C SER A 37 6.07 -53.22 22.15
N MET A 38 5.79 -52.94 23.42
CA MET A 38 4.51 -52.36 23.85
C MET A 38 4.31 -50.94 23.31
N GLU A 39 5.38 -50.27 22.85
CA GLU A 39 5.29 -48.95 22.24
C GLU A 39 5.32 -49.02 20.71
N PRO A 40 4.39 -48.31 20.03
CA PRO A 40 4.37 -48.23 18.58
C PRO A 40 5.58 -47.44 18.09
N ALA A 41 6.34 -48.01 17.15
CA ALA A 41 7.48 -47.32 16.59
C ALA A 41 7.07 -46.08 15.80
N GLY A 42 7.67 -44.94 16.14
CA GLY A 42 7.48 -43.68 15.44
C GLY A 42 8.25 -43.65 14.12
N LEU A 43 7.54 -43.37 13.03
CA LEU A 43 8.07 -43.21 11.70
C LEU A 43 8.07 -41.73 11.30
N THR A 44 9.01 -41.36 10.42
CA THR A 44 9.11 -40.01 9.85
C THR A 44 8.80 -40.06 8.37
N ILE A 45 7.95 -39.14 7.89
CA ILE A 45 7.69 -38.94 6.47
C ILE A 45 8.26 -37.60 6.03
N ASN A 46 9.09 -37.64 5.00
CA ASN A 46 9.59 -36.45 4.31
C ASN A 46 8.75 -36.25 3.05
N SER A 47 8.03 -35.13 2.97
CA SER A 47 7.26 -34.75 1.79
C SER A 47 7.92 -33.55 1.13
N LEU A 48 8.23 -33.67 -0.16
CA LEU A 48 8.35 -32.47 -0.99
C LEU A 48 7.00 -31.75 -0.95
N LEU A 49 7.01 -30.43 -0.81
CA LEU A 49 5.77 -29.67 -0.76
C LEU A 49 5.02 -29.78 -2.10
N ILE A 50 3.77 -30.24 -2.06
CA ILE A 50 2.95 -30.47 -3.26
C ILE A 50 1.95 -29.32 -3.41
N GLY A 51 2.42 -28.17 -3.87
CA GLY A 51 1.58 -26.99 -4.00
C GLY A 51 2.38 -25.82 -4.54
N SER A 52 1.69 -24.75 -4.91
CA SER A 52 2.34 -23.50 -5.23
C SER A 52 1.65 -22.35 -4.52
N ASN A 53 2.33 -21.21 -4.40
CA ASN A 53 1.70 -19.93 -4.06
C ASN A 53 0.58 -19.55 -5.07
N THR A 54 0.58 -20.18 -6.24
CA THR A 54 -0.49 -20.12 -7.23
C THR A 54 -1.54 -21.19 -7.01
N SER A 55 -2.73 -20.88 -7.48
CA SER A 55 -3.97 -21.55 -7.13
C SER A 55 -4.65 -22.32 -8.23
N ALA A 56 -4.01 -22.36 -9.38
CA ALA A 56 -4.41 -23.18 -10.50
C ALA A 56 -4.12 -24.68 -10.25
N ASN A 57 -4.18 -25.17 -8.99
CA ASN A 57 -4.16 -26.59 -8.60
C ASN A 57 -4.42 -26.74 -7.10
N ILE A 58 -3.36 -26.80 -6.28
CA ILE A 58 -3.40 -26.95 -4.83
C ILE A 58 -2.59 -25.81 -4.23
N ALA A 59 -3.23 -24.99 -3.40
CA ALA A 59 -2.55 -23.97 -2.63
C ALA A 59 -1.64 -24.61 -1.57
N VAL A 60 -0.59 -23.90 -1.14
CA VAL A 60 0.34 -24.38 -0.11
C VAL A 60 -0.41 -24.85 1.15
N GLU A 61 -1.37 -24.07 1.64
CA GLU A 61 -2.18 -24.41 2.81
C GLU A 61 -3.00 -25.69 2.61
N ASP A 62 -3.66 -25.83 1.45
CA ASP A 62 -4.44 -27.02 1.12
C ASP A 62 -3.57 -28.28 1.03
N SER A 63 -2.34 -28.14 0.53
CA SER A 63 -1.35 -29.23 0.47
C SER A 63 -0.95 -29.70 1.86
N VAL A 64 -0.53 -28.74 2.71
CA VAL A 64 -0.13 -29.02 4.09
C VAL A 64 -1.28 -29.67 4.85
N ASN A 65 -2.49 -29.12 4.73
CA ASN A 65 -3.69 -29.68 5.36
C ASN A 65 -3.97 -31.11 4.87
N ALA A 66 -3.97 -31.35 3.56
CA ALA A 66 -4.27 -32.66 2.99
C ALA A 66 -3.28 -33.73 3.43
N ILE A 67 -1.99 -33.40 3.44
CA ILE A 67 -0.93 -34.32 3.85
C ILE A 67 -1.03 -34.60 5.36
N VAL A 68 -1.07 -33.57 6.20
CA VAL A 68 -1.16 -33.75 7.66
C VAL A 68 -2.42 -34.52 8.04
N ARG A 69 -3.59 -34.14 7.48
CA ARG A 69 -4.85 -34.82 7.75
C ARG A 69 -4.84 -36.27 7.27
N GLY A 70 -4.26 -36.56 6.11
CA GLY A 70 -4.10 -37.92 5.60
C GLY A 70 -3.31 -38.80 6.56
N VAL A 71 -2.20 -38.28 7.11
CA VAL A 71 -1.39 -38.98 8.12
C VAL A 71 -2.17 -39.19 9.41
N VAL A 72 -2.86 -38.17 9.93
CA VAL A 72 -3.67 -38.27 11.15
C VAL A 72 -4.75 -39.34 11.01
N LEU A 73 -5.48 -39.35 9.89
CA LEU A 73 -6.50 -40.37 9.61
C LEU A 73 -5.90 -41.78 9.53
N ALA A 74 -4.71 -41.93 8.95
CA ALA A 74 -4.02 -43.22 8.89
C ALA A 74 -3.64 -43.72 10.29
N ASN A 75 -3.07 -42.85 11.12
CA ASN A 75 -2.70 -43.20 12.48
C ASN A 75 -3.92 -43.63 13.30
N HIS A 76 -5.06 -42.92 13.20
CA HIS A 76 -6.31 -43.33 13.85
C HIS A 76 -6.82 -44.70 13.37
N ALA A 77 -6.74 -44.96 12.06
CA ALA A 77 -7.14 -46.25 11.50
C ALA A 77 -6.24 -47.40 11.99
N LEU A 78 -4.92 -47.19 12.09
CA LEU A 78 -3.97 -48.18 12.63
C LEU A 78 -4.24 -48.49 14.10
N VAL A 79 -4.51 -47.47 14.93
CA VAL A 79 -4.85 -47.67 16.35
C VAL A 79 -6.12 -48.53 16.49
N ASN A 80 -7.18 -48.18 15.74
CA ASN A 80 -8.43 -48.93 15.79
C ASN A 80 -8.31 -50.37 15.27
N ARG A 81 -7.36 -50.63 14.37
CA ARG A 81 -7.09 -51.97 13.82
C ARG A 81 -6.28 -52.84 14.78
N GLY A 82 -5.25 -52.28 15.42
CA GLY A 82 -4.48 -52.97 16.47
C GLY A 82 -5.38 -53.44 17.61
N LEU A 83 -6.37 -52.65 18.00
CA LEU A 83 -7.35 -53.05 19.02
C LEU A 83 -8.22 -54.27 18.65
N LYS A 84 -8.34 -54.61 17.35
CA LYS A 84 -9.25 -55.66 16.85
C LYS A 84 -8.55 -56.95 16.41
N GLU A 85 -7.34 -56.87 15.85
CA GLU A 85 -6.72 -58.00 15.15
C GLU A 85 -5.47 -58.56 15.87
N GLU A 86 -4.63 -57.75 16.52
CA GLU A 86 -3.45 -58.22 17.28
C GLU A 86 -3.05 -57.25 18.40
N PRO A 87 -2.70 -57.72 19.62
CA PRO A 87 -2.32 -56.86 20.75
C PRO A 87 -0.96 -56.14 20.59
N ALA A 88 -0.25 -56.34 19.47
CA ALA A 88 1.02 -55.68 19.18
C ALA A 88 0.78 -54.28 18.56
N ALA A 89 1.50 -53.27 19.07
CA ALA A 89 1.33 -51.89 18.65
C ALA A 89 1.85 -51.66 17.21
N LEU A 90 0.94 -51.43 16.26
CA LEU A 90 1.32 -51.12 14.87
C LEU A 90 2.16 -49.83 14.81
N PRO A 91 3.20 -49.77 13.94
CA PRO A 91 4.00 -48.57 13.77
C PRO A 91 3.15 -47.42 13.23
N ARG A 92 3.50 -46.18 13.60
CA ARG A 92 2.73 -44.97 13.27
C ARG A 92 3.66 -43.85 12.84
N VAL A 93 3.15 -42.92 12.04
CA VAL A 93 3.92 -41.73 11.66
C VAL A 93 3.82 -40.70 12.79
N THR A 94 4.95 -40.35 13.39
CA THR A 94 5.00 -39.35 14.47
C THR A 94 5.60 -38.02 14.02
N HIS A 95 6.32 -38.02 12.89
CA HIS A 95 6.96 -36.81 12.37
C HIS A 95 6.67 -36.64 10.88
N ILE A 96 6.32 -35.42 10.48
CA ILE A 96 6.13 -35.02 9.09
C ILE A 96 7.09 -33.86 8.82
N GLN A 97 7.95 -34.00 7.83
CA GLN A 97 8.84 -32.93 7.38
C GLN A 97 8.44 -32.48 5.98
N PHE A 98 8.11 -31.20 5.84
CA PHE A 98 7.93 -30.56 4.54
C PHE A 98 9.28 -30.02 4.05
N VAL A 99 9.64 -30.35 2.82
CA VAL A 99 10.86 -29.90 2.15
C VAL A 99 10.46 -29.06 0.94
N GLU A 100 10.94 -27.82 0.90
CA GLU A 100 10.68 -26.85 -0.16
C GLU A 100 11.97 -26.13 -0.54
N LEU A 101 12.15 -25.90 -1.85
CA LEU A 101 13.32 -25.25 -2.41
C LEU A 101 13.28 -23.73 -2.21
N TYR A 102 12.09 -23.12 -2.29
CA TYR A 102 11.91 -21.67 -2.28
C TYR A 102 11.47 -21.13 -0.92
N LEU A 103 12.23 -20.18 -0.39
CA LEU A 103 12.04 -19.64 0.96
C LEU A 103 10.64 -19.06 1.20
N ASP A 104 10.10 -18.30 0.25
CA ASP A 104 8.78 -17.66 0.35
C ASP A 104 7.65 -18.70 0.48
N VAL A 105 7.73 -19.78 -0.31
CA VAL A 105 6.78 -20.89 -0.28
C VAL A 105 6.93 -21.69 1.01
N ALA A 106 8.15 -21.89 1.47
CA ALA A 106 8.45 -22.61 2.71
C ALA A 106 7.97 -21.85 3.96
N ILE A 107 8.11 -20.52 3.98
CA ILE A 107 7.52 -19.64 5.02
C ILE A 107 6.00 -19.79 5.04
N ASP A 108 5.35 -19.73 3.88
CA ASP A 108 3.89 -19.87 3.83
C ASP A 108 3.43 -21.26 4.27
N ALA A 109 4.16 -22.32 3.92
CA ALA A 109 3.91 -23.69 4.38
C ALA A 109 4.05 -23.83 5.89
N ALA A 110 5.13 -23.31 6.48
CA ALA A 110 5.36 -23.37 7.92
C ALA A 110 4.26 -22.63 8.71
N LYS A 111 3.89 -21.44 8.26
CA LYS A 111 2.77 -20.70 8.86
C LYS A 111 1.42 -21.41 8.64
N SER A 112 1.23 -22.08 7.50
CA SER A 112 0.03 -22.87 7.23
C SER A 112 -0.06 -24.08 8.15
N ALA A 113 1.07 -24.74 8.46
CA ALA A 113 1.12 -25.83 9.42
C ALA A 113 0.62 -25.40 10.81
N HIS A 114 0.97 -24.20 11.29
CA HIS A 114 0.45 -23.65 12.55
C HIS A 114 -1.08 -23.48 12.55
N ARG A 115 -1.66 -23.03 11.42
CA ARG A 115 -3.13 -22.92 11.28
C ARG A 115 -3.80 -24.29 11.22
N VAL A 116 -3.22 -25.20 10.43
CA VAL A 116 -3.72 -26.57 10.25
C VAL A 116 -3.69 -27.33 11.58
N ALA A 117 -2.64 -27.18 12.39
CA ALA A 117 -2.54 -27.79 13.71
C ALA A 117 -3.71 -27.38 14.61
N LYS A 118 -3.95 -26.07 14.79
CA LYS A 118 -5.09 -25.55 15.56
C LYS A 118 -6.45 -26.05 15.03
N ARG A 119 -6.57 -26.24 13.71
CA ARG A 119 -7.80 -26.73 13.08
C ARG A 119 -8.02 -28.22 13.35
N ILE A 120 -6.98 -29.05 13.17
CA ILE A 120 -7.06 -30.49 13.40
C ILE A 120 -7.29 -30.81 14.87
N GLU A 121 -6.68 -30.06 15.79
CA GLU A 121 -6.92 -30.20 17.23
C GLU A 121 -8.41 -30.00 17.56
N ARG A 122 -9.06 -28.99 16.96
CA ARG A 122 -10.50 -28.74 17.13
C ARG A 122 -11.39 -29.78 16.47
N GLU A 123 -11.02 -30.27 15.28
CA GLU A 123 -11.88 -31.15 14.47
C GLU A 123 -11.72 -32.64 14.81
N ILE A 124 -10.49 -33.09 15.09
CA ILE A 124 -10.12 -34.52 15.20
C ILE A 124 -9.50 -34.83 16.59
N GLN A 125 -9.44 -33.84 17.50
CA GLN A 125 -8.93 -34.00 18.86
C GLN A 125 -7.54 -34.65 18.91
N THR A 126 -6.71 -34.34 17.92
CA THR A 126 -5.33 -34.83 17.83
C THR A 126 -4.39 -33.67 18.02
N ASP A 127 -3.50 -33.78 19.00
CA ASP A 127 -2.48 -32.77 19.28
C ASP A 127 -1.39 -32.82 18.20
N ILE A 128 -1.02 -31.65 17.68
CA ILE A 128 0.01 -31.48 16.65
C ILE A 128 0.96 -30.39 17.11
N ASP A 129 2.15 -30.81 17.51
CA ASP A 129 3.24 -29.89 17.78
C ASP A 129 3.91 -29.45 16.46
N VAL A 130 3.99 -28.14 16.26
CA VAL A 130 4.60 -27.54 15.07
C VAL A 130 5.86 -26.80 15.49
N GLU A 131 6.98 -27.19 14.89
CA GLU A 131 8.25 -26.51 15.10
C GLU A 131 8.11 -25.00 14.82
N PRO A 132 8.52 -24.11 15.76
CA PRO A 132 8.23 -22.68 15.68
C PRO A 132 8.96 -21.98 14.53
N TYR A 133 10.10 -22.54 14.10
CA TYR A 133 11.01 -21.92 13.16
C TYR A 133 11.37 -22.84 11.99
N LEU A 134 11.51 -22.24 10.81
CA LEU A 134 11.94 -22.93 9.61
C LEU A 134 13.43 -23.29 9.70
N LYS A 135 13.76 -24.55 9.40
CA LYS A 135 15.14 -25.04 9.33
C LYS A 135 15.64 -24.94 7.89
N LYS A 136 16.68 -24.12 7.65
CA LYS A 136 17.31 -23.99 6.32
C LYS A 136 18.20 -25.21 6.02
N GLY A 137 17.92 -25.88 4.91
CA GLY A 137 18.78 -26.93 4.35
C GLY A 137 19.82 -26.39 3.37
N LYS A 138 20.67 -27.28 2.83
CA LYS A 138 21.62 -26.93 1.75
C LYS A 138 20.87 -26.75 0.42
N GLY A 139 21.18 -25.69 -0.31
CA GLY A 139 20.67 -25.47 -1.68
C GLY A 139 19.32 -24.76 -1.79
N GLY A 140 18.77 -24.22 -0.69
CA GLY A 140 17.57 -23.38 -0.73
C GLY A 140 17.76 -22.10 -1.55
N GLN A 141 16.68 -21.63 -2.18
CA GLN A 141 16.67 -20.45 -3.04
C GLN A 141 15.76 -19.36 -2.49
N THR A 142 16.24 -18.11 -2.54
CA THR A 142 15.42 -16.92 -2.24
C THR A 142 15.05 -16.25 -3.55
N ARG A 143 13.75 -16.09 -3.81
CA ARG A 143 13.25 -15.35 -4.98
C ARG A 143 13.01 -13.88 -4.60
N LEU A 144 13.27 -12.96 -5.53
CA LEU A 144 12.81 -11.57 -5.44
C LEU A 144 11.31 -11.52 -5.75
N VAL A 145 10.47 -11.92 -4.79
CA VAL A 145 9.02 -11.80 -4.87
C VAL A 145 8.59 -10.68 -3.92
N PRO A 146 7.75 -9.73 -4.35
CA PRO A 146 7.14 -8.78 -3.42
C PRO A 146 6.42 -9.56 -2.30
N SER A 147 6.66 -9.17 -1.06
CA SER A 147 6.10 -9.84 0.11
C SER A 147 4.57 -9.94 0.05
N SER A 148 4.06 -11.14 0.36
CA SER A 148 2.69 -11.56 0.73
C SER A 148 1.75 -12.12 -0.36
N SER A 149 1.57 -13.44 -0.33
CA SER A 149 0.43 -14.19 -0.90
C SER A 149 -0.75 -14.33 0.07
N ARG A 150 -0.65 -13.82 1.31
CA ARG A 150 -1.79 -13.72 2.24
C ARG A 150 -2.57 -12.45 2.03
N GLY A 151 -3.89 -12.61 1.86
CA GLY A 151 -4.78 -11.50 1.54
C GLY A 151 -4.76 -11.10 0.06
N TYR A 152 -4.09 -11.88 -0.80
CA TYR A 152 -4.02 -11.58 -2.23
C TYR A 152 -5.39 -11.75 -2.88
N TRP A 153 -5.94 -10.65 -3.39
CA TRP A 153 -7.17 -10.63 -4.15
C TRP A 153 -6.94 -11.25 -5.53
N ARG A 154 -7.48 -12.45 -5.74
CA ARG A 154 -7.43 -13.15 -7.04
C ARG A 154 -8.15 -12.33 -8.09
N ARG A 155 -7.48 -12.02 -9.20
CA ARG A 155 -8.07 -11.25 -10.30
C ARG A 155 -8.56 -12.18 -11.39
N TRP A 156 -9.87 -12.16 -11.62
CA TRP A 156 -10.52 -12.87 -12.70
C TRP A 156 -11.06 -11.87 -13.69
N THR A 157 -10.51 -11.86 -14.90
CA THR A 157 -11.08 -11.04 -15.97
C THR A 157 -12.18 -11.83 -16.66
N VAL A 158 -13.37 -11.26 -16.71
CA VAL A 158 -14.52 -11.84 -17.41
C VAL A 158 -14.93 -10.86 -18.49
N THR A 159 -14.89 -11.29 -19.74
CA THR A 159 -15.23 -10.45 -20.90
C THR A 159 -16.22 -11.16 -21.80
N ALA A 160 -17.17 -10.42 -22.36
CA ALA A 160 -18.05 -10.87 -23.41
C ALA A 160 -17.30 -11.04 -24.73
N ILE A 161 -17.37 -12.23 -25.33
CA ILE A 161 -16.91 -12.41 -26.71
C ILE A 161 -18.05 -11.96 -27.63
N HIS A 162 -17.74 -10.97 -28.46
CA HIS A 162 -18.64 -10.49 -29.50
C HIS A 162 -18.32 -11.30 -30.76
N ASP A 163 -19.26 -12.14 -31.22
CA ASP A 163 -19.18 -12.69 -32.56
C ASP A 163 -19.20 -11.52 -33.56
N GLY A 164 -18.42 -11.61 -34.66
CA GLY A 164 -18.16 -10.51 -35.61
C GLY A 164 -19.41 -9.76 -36.14
N PRO A 165 -19.21 -8.64 -36.87
CA PRO A 165 -20.28 -7.68 -37.17
C PRO A 165 -21.48 -8.35 -37.85
N ALA A 166 -22.68 -7.94 -37.46
CA ALA A 166 -23.93 -8.50 -37.93
C ALA A 166 -24.04 -8.49 -39.47
N SER A 167 -24.68 -9.52 -40.04
CA SER A 167 -25.25 -9.38 -41.39
C SER A 167 -26.23 -8.21 -41.36
N VAL A 168 -26.01 -7.22 -42.23
CA VAL A 168 -26.91 -6.08 -42.43
C VAL A 168 -28.34 -6.62 -42.57
N PRO A 169 -29.33 -6.15 -41.79
CA PRO A 169 -30.71 -6.56 -42.04
C PRO A 169 -31.07 -6.20 -43.48
N LEU A 170 -31.63 -7.16 -44.22
CA LEU A 170 -32.11 -6.95 -45.59
C LEU A 170 -33.25 -5.94 -45.56
N SER A 171 -32.93 -4.65 -45.58
CA SER A 171 -33.88 -3.57 -45.81
C SER A 171 -33.87 -3.22 -47.30
N LEU A 172 -35.05 -2.99 -47.88
CA LEU A 172 -35.15 -2.50 -49.25
C LEU A 172 -34.45 -1.14 -49.37
N PRO A 173 -33.55 -0.95 -50.36
CA PRO A 173 -32.96 0.36 -50.67
C PRO A 173 -34.03 1.45 -50.83
N PRO A 174 -33.74 2.72 -50.50
CA PRO A 174 -34.73 3.81 -50.50
C PRO A 174 -35.50 3.94 -51.82
N VAL A 175 -34.78 3.79 -52.94
CA VAL A 175 -35.37 3.82 -54.30
C VAL A 175 -36.40 2.71 -54.50
N LEU A 176 -36.17 1.52 -53.95
CA LEU A 176 -37.11 0.42 -54.04
C LEU A 176 -38.27 0.59 -53.05
N LYS A 177 -38.05 1.18 -51.86
CA LYS A 177 -39.14 1.55 -50.94
C LYS A 177 -40.10 2.57 -51.56
N ASP A 178 -39.56 3.59 -52.23
CA ASP A 178 -40.38 4.63 -52.88
C ASP A 178 -41.13 4.09 -54.11
N ARG A 179 -40.50 3.20 -54.89
CA ARG A 179 -41.18 2.50 -55.99
C ARG A 179 -42.28 1.56 -55.49
N LEU A 180 -42.03 0.82 -54.41
CA LEU A 180 -43.03 -0.05 -53.80
C LEU A 180 -44.22 0.78 -53.33
N ARG A 181 -43.97 1.91 -52.66
CA ARG A 181 -44.99 2.85 -52.18
C ARG A 181 -45.84 3.41 -53.33
N SER A 182 -45.23 3.72 -54.48
CA SER A 182 -45.94 4.19 -55.67
C SER A 182 -46.82 3.10 -56.30
N ILE A 183 -46.30 1.89 -56.47
CA ILE A 183 -47.05 0.76 -57.05
C ILE A 183 -48.24 0.37 -56.16
N LEU A 184 -48.00 0.37 -54.85
CA LEU A 184 -49.00 0.07 -53.84
C LEU A 184 -50.12 1.12 -53.77
N GLN A 185 -49.84 2.40 -54.06
CA GLN A 185 -50.86 3.45 -54.13
C GLN A 185 -51.74 3.39 -55.39
N GLU A 186 -51.30 2.70 -56.44
CA GLU A 186 -52.02 2.57 -57.71
C GLU A 186 -52.80 1.24 -57.86
N ASP A 187 -52.59 0.28 -56.95
CA ASP A 187 -53.24 -1.03 -57.00
C ASP A 187 -54.68 -0.99 -56.46
N LYS A 188 -55.66 -1.33 -57.31
CA LYS A 188 -57.09 -1.29 -56.99
C LYS A 188 -57.60 -2.54 -56.26
N ALA A 189 -56.79 -3.59 -56.15
CA ALA A 189 -57.23 -4.88 -55.59
C ALA A 189 -57.19 -4.95 -54.05
N ASN A 190 -56.42 -4.08 -53.39
CA ASN A 190 -56.40 -3.82 -51.94
C ASN A 190 -56.56 -5.08 -51.04
N ASP A 191 -55.82 -6.16 -51.32
CA ASP A 191 -55.80 -7.36 -50.47
C ASP A 191 -55.08 -7.04 -49.14
N PRO A 192 -55.80 -7.00 -48.00
CA PRO A 192 -55.24 -6.57 -46.72
C PRO A 192 -54.12 -7.49 -46.20
N GLN A 193 -54.10 -8.76 -46.60
CA GLN A 193 -53.07 -9.71 -46.17
C GLN A 193 -51.75 -9.49 -46.90
N VAL A 194 -51.81 -9.20 -48.20
CA VAL A 194 -50.62 -8.84 -48.99
C VAL A 194 -50.10 -7.47 -48.55
N TRP A 195 -51.01 -6.54 -48.23
CA TRP A 195 -50.68 -5.21 -47.73
C TRP A 195 -49.94 -5.23 -46.39
N SER A 196 -50.46 -6.01 -45.43
CA SER A 196 -49.81 -6.18 -44.12
C SER A 196 -48.48 -6.92 -44.22
N ALA A 197 -48.38 -7.95 -45.08
CA ALA A 197 -47.12 -8.67 -45.30
C ALA A 197 -46.02 -7.80 -45.93
N LEU A 198 -46.37 -6.92 -46.88
CA LEU A 198 -45.43 -5.99 -47.52
C LEU A 198 -45.02 -4.83 -46.60
N LEU A 199 -45.93 -4.34 -45.75
CA LEU A 199 -45.61 -3.37 -44.72
C LEU A 199 -44.70 -3.98 -43.63
N ASP A 200 -44.98 -5.21 -43.19
CA ASP A 200 -44.11 -5.95 -42.28
C ASP A 200 -42.72 -6.20 -42.88
N LEU A 201 -42.60 -6.43 -44.20
CA LEU A 201 -41.30 -6.63 -44.86
C LEU A 201 -40.54 -5.31 -45.08
N ALA A 202 -41.23 -4.22 -45.42
CA ALA A 202 -40.63 -2.92 -45.73
C ALA A 202 -40.28 -2.08 -44.48
N PHE A 203 -41.01 -2.30 -43.38
CA PHE A 203 -40.93 -1.55 -42.12
C PHE A 203 -40.68 -2.44 -40.89
N ARG A 204 -40.14 -3.66 -41.07
CA ARG A 204 -39.52 -4.40 -39.96
C ARG A 204 -38.32 -3.60 -39.42
N ASP A 205 -38.59 -2.63 -38.57
CA ASP A 205 -37.67 -2.12 -37.58
C ASP A 205 -37.58 -3.17 -36.45
N SER A 206 -37.07 -4.34 -36.80
CA SER A 206 -36.17 -4.96 -35.83
C SER A 206 -34.89 -4.14 -35.94
N GLY A 207 -34.84 -3.01 -35.22
CA GLY A 207 -33.57 -2.35 -34.90
C GLY A 207 -32.58 -3.41 -34.41
N PRO A 208 -31.25 -3.17 -34.47
CA PRO A 208 -30.26 -4.18 -34.12
C PRO A 208 -30.64 -4.77 -32.76
N THR A 209 -31.17 -6.00 -32.76
CA THR A 209 -31.43 -6.69 -31.50
C THR A 209 -30.07 -6.78 -30.86
N PRO A 210 -29.85 -6.16 -29.67
CA PRO A 210 -28.54 -6.19 -29.06
C PRO A 210 -28.22 -7.67 -28.83
N ARG A 211 -27.34 -8.22 -29.67
CA ARG A 211 -26.95 -9.63 -29.57
C ARG A 211 -26.23 -9.75 -28.24
N ARG A 212 -26.93 -10.32 -27.26
CA ARG A 212 -26.32 -10.67 -25.98
C ARG A 212 -25.23 -11.69 -26.28
N PRO A 213 -24.01 -11.47 -25.79
CA PRO A 213 -22.88 -12.35 -26.08
C PRO A 213 -23.22 -13.77 -25.64
N ARG A 214 -23.11 -14.73 -26.57
CA ARG A 214 -23.35 -16.15 -26.29
C ARG A 214 -22.20 -16.79 -25.54
N LYS A 215 -21.03 -16.14 -25.57
CA LYS A 215 -19.78 -16.66 -25.03
C LYS A 215 -19.17 -15.66 -24.05
N LEU A 216 -18.85 -16.15 -22.86
CA LEU A 216 -18.08 -15.43 -21.84
C LEU A 216 -16.66 -15.99 -21.82
N ARG A 217 -15.67 -15.12 -21.89
CA ARG A 217 -14.26 -15.47 -21.74
C ARG A 217 -13.85 -15.17 -20.31
N PHE A 218 -13.34 -16.19 -19.63
CA PHE A 218 -12.72 -16.10 -18.32
C PHE A 218 -11.21 -16.16 -18.48
N LEU A 219 -10.51 -15.18 -17.93
CA LEU A 219 -9.06 -15.14 -17.82
C LEU A 219 -8.70 -15.14 -16.32
N ALA A 220 -8.25 -16.27 -15.82
CA ALA A 220 -7.74 -16.37 -14.46
C ALA A 220 -6.23 -16.09 -14.49
N LEU A 221 -5.82 -14.94 -13.93
CA LEU A 221 -4.41 -14.64 -13.73
C LEU A 221 -3.93 -15.41 -12.49
N SER A 222 -2.96 -16.30 -12.71
CA SER A 222 -2.23 -17.00 -11.66
C SER A 222 -0.79 -16.48 -11.62
N ASP A 223 -0.03 -16.69 -10.55
CA ASP A 223 1.40 -16.28 -10.50
C ASP A 223 2.31 -17.16 -11.37
N ARG A 224 1.74 -17.88 -12.34
CA ARG A 224 2.46 -18.67 -13.36
C ARG A 224 2.62 -17.84 -14.62
N ALA A 225 3.60 -18.19 -15.46
CA ALA A 225 3.82 -17.59 -16.78
C ALA A 225 2.74 -17.95 -17.84
N ARG A 226 1.51 -18.21 -17.40
CA ARG A 226 0.34 -18.46 -18.24
C ARG A 226 -0.92 -17.90 -17.59
N ALA A 227 -1.79 -17.33 -18.42
CA ALA A 227 -3.14 -16.99 -18.03
C ALA A 227 -4.09 -18.07 -18.59
N GLU A 228 -4.92 -18.64 -17.73
CA GLU A 228 -5.86 -19.69 -18.15
C GLU A 228 -7.08 -19.02 -18.77
N VAL A 229 -7.30 -19.30 -20.06
CA VAL A 229 -8.41 -18.77 -20.84
C VAL A 229 -9.46 -19.86 -21.01
N ILE A 230 -10.65 -19.66 -20.44
CA ILE A 230 -11.79 -20.56 -20.58
C ILE A 230 -12.93 -19.80 -21.25
N VAL A 231 -13.50 -20.39 -22.30
CA VAL A 231 -14.65 -19.81 -22.99
C VAL A 231 -15.88 -20.63 -22.63
N GLN A 232 -16.81 -20.03 -21.91
CA GLN A 232 -18.09 -20.62 -21.57
C GLN A 232 -19.14 -20.18 -22.59
N GLU A 233 -19.74 -21.14 -23.29
CA GLU A 233 -20.92 -20.89 -24.10
C GLU A 233 -22.18 -21.16 -23.25
N SER A 234 -23.14 -20.26 -23.32
CA SER A 234 -24.38 -20.35 -22.54
C SER A 234 -25.56 -19.75 -23.31
N GLN A 235 -26.77 -20.18 -22.93
CA GLN A 235 -27.99 -19.59 -23.48
C GLN A 235 -28.20 -18.21 -22.86
N SER A 236 -27.71 -17.17 -23.56
CA SER A 236 -27.78 -15.78 -23.10
C SER A 236 -29.21 -15.30 -22.79
N GLU A 237 -30.21 -15.84 -23.50
CA GLU A 237 -31.63 -15.53 -23.25
C GLU A 237 -32.15 -16.14 -21.95
N LEU A 238 -31.75 -17.37 -21.63
CA LEU A 238 -32.09 -18.03 -20.36
C LEU A 238 -31.47 -17.28 -19.20
N ILE A 239 -30.18 -16.93 -19.29
CA ILE A 239 -29.48 -16.17 -18.26
C ILE A 239 -30.17 -14.81 -18.05
N ALA A 240 -30.51 -14.09 -19.11
CA ALA A 240 -31.19 -12.81 -18.99
C ALA A 240 -32.55 -12.93 -18.29
N GLN A 241 -33.34 -13.95 -18.59
CA GLN A 241 -34.62 -14.21 -17.91
C GLN A 241 -34.42 -14.55 -16.42
N LEU A 242 -33.41 -15.36 -16.09
CA LEU A 242 -33.05 -15.67 -14.70
C LEU A 242 -32.62 -14.42 -13.93
N ILE A 243 -31.77 -13.58 -14.55
CA ILE A 243 -31.35 -12.29 -13.98
C ILE A 243 -32.59 -11.43 -13.72
N GLN A 244 -33.44 -11.19 -14.72
CA GLN A 244 -34.63 -10.36 -14.58
C GLN A 244 -35.54 -10.83 -13.44
N ARG A 245 -35.78 -12.15 -13.36
CA ARG A 245 -36.56 -12.75 -12.27
C ARG A 245 -35.89 -12.61 -10.90
N SER A 246 -34.56 -12.57 -10.82
CA SER A 246 -33.82 -12.43 -9.56
C SER A 246 -33.73 -11.00 -9.04
N ILE A 247 -33.80 -9.99 -9.92
CA ILE A 247 -33.54 -8.59 -9.59
C ILE A 247 -34.79 -7.67 -9.58
N THR A 248 -35.98 -8.20 -9.83
CA THR A 248 -37.22 -7.38 -9.84
C THR A 248 -37.85 -7.25 -8.44
N SER A 249 -37.38 -8.04 -7.47
CA SER A 249 -37.87 -8.04 -6.09
C SER A 249 -36.70 -8.12 -5.11
N SER A 250 -36.93 -7.69 -3.86
CA SER A 250 -35.97 -7.81 -2.76
C SER A 250 -35.97 -9.20 -2.10
N ALA A 251 -36.81 -10.14 -2.58
CA ALA A 251 -36.88 -11.52 -2.09
C ALA A 251 -35.79 -12.41 -2.70
N PHE A 252 -35.12 -13.21 -1.86
CA PHE A 252 -34.08 -14.13 -2.29
C PHE A 252 -34.66 -15.43 -2.83
N ARG A 253 -34.24 -15.80 -4.05
CA ARG A 253 -34.63 -17.06 -4.72
C ARG A 253 -33.43 -17.97 -4.91
N ARG A 254 -33.27 -18.93 -4.00
CA ARG A 254 -32.11 -19.84 -3.93
C ARG A 254 -31.96 -20.71 -5.18
N ASP A 255 -33.06 -21.15 -5.75
CA ASP A 255 -33.13 -21.95 -6.99
C ASP A 255 -32.55 -21.20 -8.20
N ILE A 256 -32.95 -19.93 -8.39
CA ILE A 256 -32.44 -19.07 -9.47
C ILE A 256 -30.96 -18.77 -9.25
N ALA A 257 -30.58 -18.42 -8.02
CA ALA A 257 -29.19 -18.16 -7.64
C ALA A 257 -28.26 -19.35 -7.94
N LYS A 258 -28.71 -20.58 -7.64
CA LYS A 258 -27.96 -21.81 -7.90
C LYS A 258 -27.84 -22.10 -9.39
N THR A 259 -28.92 -21.84 -10.13
CA THR A 259 -28.94 -21.98 -11.59
C THR A 259 -27.99 -20.97 -12.25
N LEU A 260 -27.98 -19.72 -11.79
CA LEU A 260 -27.04 -18.69 -12.27
C LEU A 260 -25.59 -19.09 -12.02
N PHE A 261 -25.24 -19.56 -10.82
CA PHE A 261 -23.89 -20.09 -10.54
C PHE A 261 -23.52 -21.24 -11.48
N THR A 262 -24.47 -22.14 -11.75
CA THR A 262 -24.26 -23.32 -12.59
C THR A 262 -23.99 -22.95 -14.05
N LEU A 263 -24.69 -21.93 -14.57
CA LEU A 263 -24.62 -21.49 -15.96
C LEU A 263 -23.52 -20.47 -16.24
N LEU A 264 -23.18 -19.60 -15.28
CA LEU A 264 -22.22 -18.52 -15.46
C LEU A 264 -20.78 -18.97 -15.25
N ILE A 265 -20.53 -19.83 -14.26
CA ILE A 265 -19.17 -20.25 -13.91
C ILE A 265 -18.83 -21.55 -14.64
N PRO A 266 -17.72 -21.61 -15.41
CA PRO A 266 -17.28 -22.84 -16.05
C PRO A 266 -17.05 -23.96 -15.02
N PRO A 267 -17.35 -25.23 -15.34
CA PRO A 267 -17.15 -26.36 -14.42
C PRO A 267 -15.76 -26.37 -13.78
N ASP A 268 -14.71 -26.16 -14.59
CA ASP A 268 -13.31 -26.20 -14.15
C ASP A 268 -12.95 -25.08 -13.17
N LEU A 269 -13.71 -23.98 -13.18
CA LEU A 269 -13.50 -22.83 -12.29
C LEU A 269 -14.37 -22.86 -11.03
N LYS A 270 -15.38 -23.75 -10.96
CA LYS A 270 -16.27 -23.81 -9.79
C LYS A 270 -15.49 -24.17 -8.53
N ASP A 271 -14.65 -25.20 -8.60
CA ASP A 271 -13.85 -25.65 -7.46
C ASP A 271 -12.84 -24.57 -7.05
N SER A 272 -12.21 -23.92 -8.02
CA SER A 272 -11.31 -22.79 -7.74
C SER A 272 -12.02 -21.66 -7.02
N LEU A 273 -13.23 -21.28 -7.43
CA LEU A 273 -14.00 -20.20 -6.80
C LEU A 273 -14.51 -20.59 -5.41
N LEU A 274 -14.85 -21.87 -5.20
CA LEU A 274 -15.33 -22.40 -3.93
C LEU A 274 -14.23 -22.46 -2.85
N THR A 275 -12.98 -22.68 -3.24
CA THR A 275 -11.83 -22.66 -2.32
C THR A 275 -11.29 -21.25 -2.04
N GLN A 276 -11.78 -20.22 -2.75
CA GLN A 276 -11.33 -18.85 -2.53
C GLN A 276 -12.04 -18.15 -1.38
N ASP A 277 -11.27 -17.35 -0.65
CA ASP A 277 -11.76 -16.39 0.36
C ASP A 277 -11.94 -14.98 -0.19
N ARG A 278 -11.24 -14.62 -1.28
CA ARG A 278 -11.26 -13.26 -1.86
C ARG A 278 -11.09 -13.27 -3.38
N VAL A 279 -11.93 -12.52 -4.09
CA VAL A 279 -11.86 -12.35 -5.56
C VAL A 279 -12.14 -10.91 -5.98
N VAL A 280 -11.38 -10.45 -6.97
CA VAL A 280 -11.65 -9.26 -7.77
C VAL A 280 -12.08 -9.72 -9.16
N PHE A 281 -13.31 -9.41 -9.53
CA PHE A 281 -13.78 -9.56 -10.90
C PHE A 281 -13.43 -8.32 -11.70
N ILE A 282 -12.57 -8.47 -12.71
CA ILE A 282 -12.30 -7.44 -13.71
C ILE A 282 -13.31 -7.66 -14.83
N LEU A 283 -14.22 -6.70 -15.01
CA LEU A 283 -15.40 -6.84 -15.85
C LEU A 283 -15.37 -5.82 -16.98
N ASP A 284 -15.80 -6.23 -18.17
CA ASP A 284 -16.11 -5.31 -19.25
C ASP A 284 -17.51 -4.70 -19.11
N ASP A 285 -17.87 -3.81 -20.04
CA ASP A 285 -19.16 -3.11 -20.07
C ASP A 285 -20.37 -4.04 -20.07
N VAL A 286 -20.24 -5.26 -20.60
CA VAL A 286 -21.36 -6.19 -20.72
C VAL A 286 -21.48 -7.05 -19.47
N THR A 287 -20.38 -7.64 -19.03
CA THR A 287 -20.28 -8.55 -17.87
C THR A 287 -20.43 -7.82 -16.55
N ALA A 288 -20.17 -6.52 -16.48
CA ALA A 288 -20.51 -5.67 -15.33
C ALA A 288 -22.01 -5.68 -15.01
N ASN A 289 -22.88 -5.95 -15.98
CA ASN A 289 -24.32 -6.01 -15.73
C ASN A 289 -24.77 -7.31 -15.03
N TYR A 290 -23.92 -8.33 -14.93
CA TYR A 290 -24.32 -9.62 -14.35
C TYR A 290 -24.35 -9.53 -12.81
N PRO A 291 -25.34 -10.15 -12.14
CA PRO A 291 -25.45 -10.13 -10.68
C PRO A 291 -24.57 -11.22 -10.06
N TRP A 292 -23.25 -11.10 -10.23
CA TRP A 292 -22.26 -12.04 -9.72
C TRP A 292 -22.44 -12.34 -8.22
N GLU A 293 -22.89 -11.34 -7.46
CA GLU A 293 -23.08 -11.40 -6.02
C GLU A 293 -24.23 -12.34 -5.65
N LEU A 294 -25.23 -12.53 -6.51
CA LEU A 294 -26.39 -13.39 -6.22
C LEU A 294 -26.09 -14.88 -6.34
N MET A 295 -24.92 -15.27 -6.86
CA MET A 295 -24.57 -16.67 -7.07
C MET A 295 -24.46 -17.44 -5.74
N ILE A 296 -25.06 -18.63 -5.70
CA ILE A 296 -24.94 -19.58 -4.59
C ILE A 296 -24.47 -20.94 -5.12
N ALA A 297 -23.46 -21.51 -4.46
CA ALA A 297 -22.97 -22.85 -4.78
C ALA A 297 -23.53 -23.92 -3.84
N ILE A 298 -23.45 -23.66 -2.52
CA ILE A 298 -23.87 -24.60 -1.46
C ILE A 298 -24.92 -23.91 -0.57
N ASP A 299 -24.55 -23.54 0.66
CA ASP A 299 -25.49 -23.10 1.70
C ASP A 299 -25.57 -21.58 1.87
N GLN A 300 -24.50 -20.87 1.53
CA GLN A 300 -24.45 -19.41 1.62
C GLN A 300 -24.07 -18.80 0.27
N PRO A 301 -24.60 -17.60 -0.05
CA PRO A 301 -24.19 -16.86 -1.23
C PRO A 301 -22.67 -16.61 -1.25
N LEU A 302 -22.08 -16.59 -2.45
CA LEU A 302 -20.64 -16.43 -2.58
C LEU A 302 -20.14 -15.12 -1.96
N CYS A 303 -20.80 -14.00 -2.24
CA CYS A 303 -20.36 -12.68 -1.72
C CYS A 303 -20.52 -12.51 -0.20
N VAL A 304 -21.20 -13.45 0.47
CA VAL A 304 -21.30 -13.55 1.94
C VAL A 304 -20.10 -14.34 2.48
N ARG A 305 -19.85 -15.52 1.89
CA ARG A 305 -18.74 -16.41 2.27
C ARG A 305 -17.36 -15.80 2.00
N MET A 306 -17.19 -15.15 0.85
CA MET A 306 -15.91 -14.62 0.37
C MET A 306 -15.97 -13.13 0.06
N GLY A 307 -14.83 -12.44 0.23
CA GLY A 307 -14.65 -11.05 -0.19
C GLY A 307 -14.76 -10.95 -1.71
N MET A 308 -15.66 -10.12 -2.20
CA MET A 308 -15.94 -10.02 -3.64
C MET A 308 -16.06 -8.56 -4.06
N ILE A 309 -15.15 -8.12 -4.93
CA ILE A 309 -15.05 -6.76 -5.46
C ILE A 309 -15.02 -6.78 -6.98
N ARG A 310 -15.49 -5.68 -7.59
CA ARG A 310 -15.42 -5.46 -9.04
C ARG A 310 -14.33 -4.43 -9.38
N GLN A 311 -13.72 -4.60 -10.53
CA GLN A 311 -12.94 -3.59 -11.23
C GLN A 311 -13.40 -3.58 -12.69
N LEU A 312 -13.23 -2.45 -13.37
CA LEU A 312 -13.64 -2.32 -14.77
C LEU A 312 -12.44 -2.39 -15.70
N GLU A 313 -12.55 -3.18 -16.76
CA GLU A 313 -11.65 -3.12 -17.89
C GLU A 313 -12.06 -1.91 -18.76
N THR A 314 -11.22 -0.88 -18.83
CA THR A 314 -11.48 0.32 -19.62
C THR A 314 -10.21 0.77 -20.34
N ALA A 315 -10.34 1.12 -21.62
CA ALA A 315 -9.26 1.74 -22.40
C ALA A 315 -9.17 3.26 -22.12
N ASP A 316 -10.30 3.87 -21.78
CA ASP A 316 -10.40 5.29 -21.44
C ASP A 316 -10.29 5.47 -19.92
N TYR A 317 -9.23 6.13 -19.46
CA TYR A 317 -9.00 6.47 -18.06
C TYR A 317 -8.30 7.83 -17.91
N VAL A 318 -8.43 8.46 -16.74
CA VAL A 318 -7.72 9.69 -16.40
C VAL A 318 -6.35 9.34 -15.82
N GLU A 319 -5.27 9.78 -16.49
CA GLU A 319 -3.89 9.39 -16.17
C GLU A 319 -3.35 9.99 -14.85
N ARG A 320 -3.94 11.10 -14.37
CA ARG A 320 -3.58 11.76 -13.10
C ARG A 320 -4.80 12.27 -12.36
N VAL A 321 -5.21 11.56 -11.31
CA VAL A 321 -6.24 12.01 -10.37
C VAL A 321 -5.54 12.69 -9.20
N ARG A 322 -6.00 13.88 -8.79
CA ARG A 322 -5.50 14.54 -7.56
C ARG A 322 -6.19 13.94 -6.35
N ASP A 323 -5.42 13.41 -5.40
CA ASP A 323 -5.96 12.93 -4.13
C ASP A 323 -6.58 14.09 -3.33
N THR A 324 -7.78 13.88 -2.79
CA THR A 324 -8.46 14.89 -1.95
C THR A 324 -8.00 14.79 -0.51
N THR A 325 -7.53 15.91 0.05
CA THR A 325 -7.26 16.05 1.50
C THR A 325 -8.48 16.53 2.27
N SER A 326 -9.64 16.68 1.61
CA SER A 326 -10.88 17.15 2.23
C SER A 326 -11.36 16.19 3.31
N THR A 327 -11.90 16.73 4.39
CA THR A 327 -12.62 15.97 5.43
C THR A 327 -14.12 16.18 5.34
N SER A 328 -14.62 16.77 4.25
CA SER A 328 -16.04 17.02 4.04
C SER A 328 -16.75 15.80 3.46
N VAL A 329 -17.98 15.55 3.91
CA VAL A 329 -18.85 14.46 3.45
C VAL A 329 -20.18 15.05 3.03
N TYR A 330 -20.74 14.58 1.91
CA TYR A 330 -22.08 14.94 1.47
C TYR A 330 -23.03 13.76 1.61
N VAL A 331 -24.14 13.92 2.33
CA VAL A 331 -25.14 12.88 2.54
C VAL A 331 -26.53 13.40 2.18
N VAL A 332 -27.22 12.71 1.26
CA VAL A 332 -28.58 13.03 0.84
C VAL A 332 -29.45 11.78 0.94
N GLY A 333 -30.61 11.89 1.58
CA GLY A 333 -31.62 10.84 1.63
C GLY A 333 -32.99 11.36 1.25
N ASP A 334 -33.70 10.62 0.40
CA ASP A 334 -35.10 10.91 0.01
C ASP A 334 -35.30 12.34 -0.53
N PRO A 335 -34.57 12.76 -1.59
CA PRO A 335 -34.76 14.08 -2.19
C PRO A 335 -36.20 14.27 -2.71
N LEU A 336 -36.61 15.51 -2.96
CA LEU A 336 -37.88 15.80 -3.61
C LEU A 336 -37.89 15.18 -5.00
N THR A 337 -39.01 14.58 -5.37
CA THR A 337 -39.23 13.89 -6.65
C THR A 337 -40.59 14.28 -7.23
N PRO A 338 -40.83 14.06 -8.53
CA PRO A 338 -42.14 14.30 -9.13
C PRO A 338 -43.23 13.43 -8.49
N SER A 339 -44.50 13.83 -8.63
CA SER A 339 -45.65 13.24 -7.91
C SER A 339 -45.92 11.76 -8.20
N ASN A 340 -45.34 11.20 -9.26
CA ASN A 340 -45.44 9.78 -9.61
C ASN A 340 -44.43 8.87 -8.86
N TYR A 341 -43.59 9.43 -7.98
CA TYR A 341 -42.65 8.68 -7.15
C TYR A 341 -43.07 8.73 -5.67
N PRO A 342 -43.17 7.57 -4.98
CA PRO A 342 -43.54 7.53 -3.56
C PRO A 342 -42.42 8.07 -2.66
N GLU A 343 -42.73 8.55 -1.47
CA GLU A 343 -41.70 8.94 -0.49
C GLU A 343 -40.91 7.72 0.02
N LEU A 344 -39.60 7.89 0.25
CA LEU A 344 -38.71 6.82 0.73
C LEU A 344 -38.25 7.10 2.16
N HIS A 345 -39.12 6.85 3.13
CA HIS A 345 -38.77 7.03 4.54
C HIS A 345 -37.54 6.20 4.98
N GLY A 346 -37.34 5.01 4.40
CA GLY A 346 -36.14 4.20 4.64
C GLY A 346 -34.84 4.89 4.20
N ALA A 347 -34.84 5.50 3.01
CA ALA A 347 -33.69 6.25 2.49
C ALA A 347 -33.33 7.46 3.37
N ARG A 348 -34.35 8.14 3.93
CA ARG A 348 -34.13 9.23 4.89
C ARG A 348 -33.47 8.74 6.18
N LYS A 349 -33.96 7.63 6.75
CA LYS A 349 -33.37 7.00 7.95
C LYS A 349 -31.93 6.54 7.69
N GLU A 350 -31.64 6.01 6.51
CA GLU A 350 -30.29 5.63 6.10
C GLU A 350 -29.35 6.84 6.08
N ALA A 351 -29.76 7.94 5.43
CA ALA A 351 -28.97 9.16 5.37
C ALA A 351 -28.71 9.76 6.77
N GLU A 352 -29.73 9.81 7.63
CA GLU A 352 -29.59 10.27 9.02
C GLU A 352 -28.60 9.40 9.81
N LEU A 353 -28.68 8.08 9.67
CA LEU A 353 -27.77 7.14 10.31
C LEU A 353 -26.33 7.33 9.82
N VAL A 354 -26.11 7.37 8.50
CA VAL A 354 -24.78 7.54 7.90
C VAL A 354 -24.18 8.89 8.31
N ALA A 355 -24.98 9.96 8.29
CA ALA A 355 -24.56 11.27 8.75
C ALA A 355 -24.14 11.24 10.24
N SER A 356 -24.91 10.56 11.09
CA SER A 356 -24.59 10.41 12.52
C SER A 356 -23.28 9.65 12.77
N LEU A 357 -23.00 8.60 11.98
CA LEU A 357 -21.78 7.79 12.09
C LEU A 357 -20.53 8.56 11.64
N LEU A 358 -20.66 9.42 10.62
CA LEU A 358 -19.53 10.15 10.04
C LEU A 358 -19.22 11.47 10.77
N LYS A 359 -20.20 12.07 11.44
CA LYS A 359 -20.08 13.36 12.16
C LYS A 359 -18.92 13.44 13.18
N PRO A 360 -18.58 12.37 13.95
CA PRO A 360 -17.44 12.41 14.86
C PRO A 360 -16.07 12.49 14.17
N HIS A 361 -16.01 12.21 12.86
CA HIS A 361 -14.75 12.05 12.12
C HIS A 361 -14.61 13.00 10.92
N TYR A 362 -15.72 13.55 10.44
CA TYR A 362 -15.79 14.35 9.21
C TYR A 362 -16.73 15.54 9.36
N THR A 363 -16.54 16.55 8.50
CA THR A 363 -17.47 17.67 8.33
C THR A 363 -18.62 17.21 7.45
N VAL A 364 -19.72 16.76 8.06
CA VAL A 364 -20.88 16.21 7.33
C VAL A 364 -21.84 17.32 6.92
N ASN A 365 -22.11 17.43 5.63
CA ASN A 365 -23.21 18.21 5.07
C ASN A 365 -24.40 17.27 4.79
N HIS A 366 -25.44 17.40 5.59
CA HIS A 366 -26.65 16.59 5.55
C HIS A 366 -27.86 17.44 6.00
N SER A 367 -28.99 17.28 5.31
CA SER A 367 -30.27 17.89 5.68
C SER A 367 -31.24 16.82 6.18
N SER A 368 -31.90 17.06 7.30
CA SER A 368 -33.02 16.22 7.80
C SER A 368 -34.33 16.45 7.04
N GLN A 369 -34.39 17.48 6.21
CA GLN A 369 -35.53 17.78 5.32
C GLN A 369 -35.22 17.31 3.89
N ARG A 370 -36.28 16.93 3.15
CA ARG A 370 -36.17 16.59 1.73
C ARG A 370 -35.68 17.81 0.96
N LEU A 371 -34.65 17.64 0.15
CA LEU A 371 -34.04 18.72 -0.65
C LEU A 371 -34.61 18.73 -2.07
N GLY A 372 -34.86 19.92 -2.61
CA GLY A 372 -35.18 20.11 -4.03
C GLY A 372 -33.96 19.92 -4.93
N ALA A 373 -34.17 19.75 -6.24
CA ALA A 373 -33.08 19.48 -7.19
C ALA A 373 -31.99 20.55 -7.16
N LEU A 374 -32.38 21.83 -7.15
CA LEU A 374 -31.44 22.95 -7.10
C LEU A 374 -30.65 22.99 -5.79
N GLU A 375 -31.26 22.62 -4.67
CA GLU A 375 -30.60 22.58 -3.37
C GLU A 375 -29.57 21.45 -3.32
N VAL A 376 -29.92 20.26 -3.85
CA VAL A 376 -29.01 19.13 -3.97
C VAL A 376 -27.78 19.52 -4.80
N LEU A 377 -27.99 20.12 -5.98
CA LEU A 377 -26.89 20.51 -6.86
C LEU A 377 -26.05 21.66 -6.28
N ASN A 378 -26.68 22.69 -5.69
CA ASN A 378 -25.96 23.80 -5.07
C ASN A 378 -25.10 23.32 -3.89
N GLN A 379 -25.61 22.40 -3.07
CA GLN A 379 -24.85 21.83 -1.96
C GLN A 379 -23.74 20.89 -2.44
N LEU A 380 -23.96 20.13 -3.51
CA LEU A 380 -22.95 19.29 -4.16
C LEU A 380 -21.77 20.12 -4.67
N PHE A 381 -22.03 21.28 -5.28
CA PHE A 381 -20.99 22.16 -5.83
C PHE A 381 -20.46 23.21 -4.85
N ALA A 382 -20.99 23.28 -3.62
CA ALA A 382 -20.56 24.26 -2.62
C ALA A 382 -19.10 24.07 -2.17
N GLN A 383 -18.60 22.83 -2.17
CA GLN A 383 -17.26 22.48 -1.70
C GLN A 383 -16.84 21.09 -2.20
N PRO A 384 -15.53 20.76 -2.20
CA PRO A 384 -15.08 19.41 -2.52
C PRO A 384 -15.37 18.43 -1.38
N TYR A 385 -15.88 17.25 -1.74
CA TYR A 385 -16.23 16.18 -0.81
C TYR A 385 -15.29 14.99 -0.95
N ARG A 386 -14.97 14.35 0.16
CA ARG A 386 -14.22 13.09 0.19
C ARG A 386 -15.14 11.87 0.05
N ILE A 387 -16.31 11.93 0.66
CA ILE A 387 -17.33 10.88 0.61
C ILE A 387 -18.65 11.52 0.16
N ILE A 388 -19.32 10.87 -0.78
CA ILE A 388 -20.68 11.21 -1.19
C ILE A 388 -21.56 9.99 -0.94
N HIS A 389 -22.66 10.16 -0.21
CA HIS A 389 -23.66 9.13 0.05
C HIS A 389 -25.04 9.64 -0.37
N ILE A 390 -25.71 8.92 -1.28
CA ILE A 390 -27.01 9.33 -1.83
C ILE A 390 -27.96 8.14 -1.83
N ALA A 391 -29.11 8.32 -1.18
CA ALA A 391 -30.19 7.34 -1.15
C ALA A 391 -31.48 7.96 -1.72
N GLY A 392 -32.08 7.31 -2.71
CA GLY A 392 -33.24 7.88 -3.42
C GLY A 392 -33.81 6.99 -4.54
N HIS A 393 -34.62 7.57 -5.40
CA HIS A 393 -35.13 6.89 -6.60
C HIS A 393 -34.07 6.86 -7.71
N GLY A 394 -34.01 5.78 -8.47
CA GLY A 394 -33.08 5.63 -9.59
C GLY A 394 -33.83 5.60 -10.92
N TYR A 395 -33.23 6.15 -11.98
CA TYR A 395 -33.78 6.11 -13.33
C TYR A 395 -32.75 5.68 -14.37
N TYR A 396 -33.19 4.86 -15.34
CA TYR A 396 -32.39 4.37 -16.45
C TYR A 396 -33.25 4.15 -17.71
N SER A 397 -32.77 4.63 -18.86
CA SER A 397 -33.42 4.47 -20.17
C SER A 397 -32.39 4.10 -21.25
N GLU A 398 -32.62 2.99 -21.96
CA GLU A 398 -31.82 2.59 -23.14
C GLU A 398 -32.25 3.31 -24.43
N ALA A 399 -33.51 3.77 -24.51
CA ALA A 399 -34.08 4.38 -25.71
C ALA A 399 -33.49 5.78 -26.03
N ASP A 400 -32.87 6.44 -25.05
CA ASP A 400 -32.31 7.80 -25.19
C ASP A 400 -30.83 7.80 -25.62
N ILE A 401 -30.21 6.62 -25.82
CA ILE A 401 -28.78 6.49 -26.17
C ILE A 401 -28.46 7.16 -27.52
N GLU A 402 -29.36 7.07 -28.51
CA GLU A 402 -29.12 7.58 -29.86
C GLU A 402 -29.42 9.09 -30.01
N THR A 403 -30.21 9.68 -29.13
CA THR A 403 -30.68 11.07 -29.23
C THR A 403 -30.08 12.03 -28.20
N SER A 404 -29.65 11.58 -27.01
CA SER A 404 -29.13 12.47 -25.96
C SER A 404 -28.13 11.83 -24.98
N GLY A 405 -27.70 10.58 -25.23
CA GLY A 405 -26.90 9.80 -24.28
C GLY A 405 -27.77 9.19 -23.18
N ALA A 406 -27.31 8.08 -22.59
CA ALA A 406 -28.05 7.36 -21.55
C ALA A 406 -28.35 8.28 -20.34
N LYS A 407 -29.63 8.50 -20.03
CA LYS A 407 -30.04 9.18 -18.78
C LYS A 407 -30.05 8.17 -17.64
N ALA A 408 -28.93 8.09 -16.92
CA ALA A 408 -28.72 7.22 -15.76
C ALA A 408 -28.39 8.06 -14.53
N GLY A 409 -29.27 8.10 -13.53
CA GLY A 409 -29.07 8.95 -12.35
C GLY A 409 -30.11 8.79 -11.25
N VAL A 410 -29.92 9.54 -10.18
CA VAL A 410 -30.87 9.69 -9.06
C VAL A 410 -31.95 10.68 -9.49
N VAL A 411 -33.22 10.33 -9.30
CA VAL A 411 -34.36 11.19 -9.65
C VAL A 411 -34.45 12.36 -8.68
N LEU A 412 -34.59 13.56 -9.22
CA LEU A 412 -34.88 14.79 -8.47
C LEU A 412 -36.20 15.40 -8.99
N ASP A 413 -36.72 16.43 -8.31
CA ASP A 413 -37.90 17.15 -8.75
C ASP A 413 -37.65 17.95 -10.05
N ASN A 414 -38.72 18.48 -10.64
CA ASN A 414 -38.67 19.29 -11.87
C ASN A 414 -38.08 18.58 -13.10
N GLY A 415 -38.07 17.24 -13.12
CA GLY A 415 -37.56 16.44 -14.23
C GLY A 415 -36.03 16.42 -14.33
N LEU A 416 -35.34 16.82 -13.25
CA LEU A 416 -33.89 16.79 -13.15
C LEU A 416 -33.40 15.47 -12.57
N PHE A 417 -32.14 15.14 -12.86
CA PHE A 417 -31.47 13.95 -12.35
C PHE A 417 -30.09 14.33 -11.84
N LEU A 418 -29.64 13.69 -10.77
CA LEU A 418 -28.24 13.69 -10.40
C LEU A 418 -27.56 12.49 -11.05
N THR A 419 -26.74 12.75 -12.06
CA THR A 419 -26.03 11.73 -12.84
C THR A 419 -24.56 11.64 -12.43
N ALA A 420 -23.84 10.68 -13.00
CA ALA A 420 -22.40 10.61 -12.85
C ALA A 420 -21.69 11.87 -13.41
N ALA A 421 -22.31 12.58 -14.37
CA ALA A 421 -21.71 13.77 -14.99
C ALA A 421 -21.56 14.91 -13.99
N GLU A 422 -22.57 15.20 -13.17
CA GLU A 422 -22.49 16.27 -12.16
C GLU A 422 -21.44 15.94 -11.09
N ILE A 423 -21.39 14.69 -10.61
CA ILE A 423 -20.38 14.25 -9.64
C ILE A 423 -18.97 14.31 -10.24
N ALA A 424 -18.82 13.98 -11.53
CA ALA A 424 -17.56 14.03 -12.25
C ALA A 424 -17.04 15.46 -12.52
N MET A 425 -17.85 16.49 -12.31
CA MET A 425 -17.42 17.90 -12.39
C MET A 425 -16.71 18.39 -11.13
N LEU A 426 -16.71 17.61 -10.04
CA LEU A 426 -16.02 17.96 -8.80
C LEU A 426 -14.49 17.88 -8.97
N ASP A 427 -13.78 18.93 -8.54
CA ASP A 427 -12.31 18.96 -8.46
C ASP A 427 -11.86 19.47 -7.07
N PRO A 428 -11.20 18.64 -6.25
CA PRO A 428 -10.88 17.23 -6.48
C PRO A 428 -12.12 16.32 -6.43
N ILE A 429 -12.06 15.19 -7.15
CA ILE A 429 -13.12 14.16 -7.20
C ILE A 429 -13.19 13.38 -5.86
N PRO A 430 -14.38 12.92 -5.40
CA PRO A 430 -14.49 12.12 -4.18
C PRO A 430 -13.76 10.78 -4.26
N GLU A 431 -13.28 10.30 -3.11
CA GLU A 431 -12.64 8.97 -3.00
C GLU A 431 -13.70 7.84 -2.95
N LEU A 432 -14.83 8.08 -2.26
CA LEU A 432 -15.89 7.10 -2.06
C LEU A 432 -17.24 7.69 -2.46
N VAL A 433 -17.96 7.00 -3.34
CA VAL A 433 -19.35 7.33 -3.71
C VAL A 433 -20.25 6.13 -3.38
N PHE A 434 -21.25 6.32 -2.54
CA PHE A 434 -22.24 5.31 -2.15
C PHE A 434 -23.62 5.71 -2.67
N LEU A 435 -24.20 4.90 -3.54
CA LEU A 435 -25.46 5.16 -4.24
C LEU A 435 -26.47 4.05 -3.92
N ASN A 436 -27.42 4.36 -3.04
CA ASN A 436 -28.52 3.47 -2.72
C ASN A 436 -29.80 3.91 -3.46
N CYS A 437 -29.84 3.64 -4.77
CA CYS A 437 -30.87 4.19 -5.65
C CYS A 437 -31.54 3.08 -6.50
N CYS A 438 -32.49 2.35 -5.91
CA CYS A 438 -33.01 1.12 -6.52
C CYS A 438 -34.47 1.16 -6.96
N HIS A 439 -35.17 2.26 -6.71
CA HIS A 439 -36.61 2.34 -6.95
C HIS A 439 -36.86 3.05 -8.29
N LEU A 440 -37.20 2.28 -9.32
CA LEU A 440 -37.75 2.77 -10.58
C LEU A 440 -39.26 2.93 -10.36
N GLY A 441 -39.69 4.16 -10.08
CA GLY A 441 -41.10 4.51 -10.05
C GLY A 441 -41.79 4.10 -11.35
N GLN A 442 -43.08 3.74 -11.24
CA GLN A 442 -43.92 3.15 -12.27
C GLN A 442 -43.89 3.91 -13.62
N ILE A 443 -42.90 3.65 -14.48
CA ILE A 443 -42.92 3.72 -15.96
C ILE A 443 -41.68 2.93 -16.47
N GLY A 444 -41.90 1.71 -16.99
CA GLY A 444 -41.12 1.11 -18.08
C GLY A 444 -39.67 0.61 -17.88
N GLY A 445 -38.94 0.98 -16.82
CA GLY A 445 -37.54 0.55 -16.64
C GLY A 445 -37.39 -0.80 -15.91
N THR A 446 -36.90 -1.86 -16.58
CA THR A 446 -36.66 -3.18 -15.96
C THR A 446 -35.18 -3.54 -15.79
N ALA A 447 -34.28 -2.57 -16.00
CA ALA A 447 -32.84 -2.79 -16.11
C ALA A 447 -32.03 -2.20 -14.93
N TYR A 448 -32.41 -2.51 -13.68
CA TYR A 448 -31.80 -1.99 -12.44
C TYR A 448 -30.27 -2.18 -12.38
N ASN A 449 -29.81 -3.36 -12.78
CA ASN A 449 -28.40 -3.74 -12.79
C ASN A 449 -27.58 -2.93 -13.80
N LYS A 450 -28.21 -2.46 -14.89
CA LYS A 450 -27.56 -1.63 -15.90
C LYS A 450 -27.35 -0.20 -15.40
N LEU A 451 -28.28 0.34 -14.61
CA LEU A 451 -28.15 1.66 -13.97
C LEU A 451 -26.91 1.72 -13.06
N ALA A 452 -26.80 0.77 -12.14
CA ALA A 452 -25.68 0.72 -11.19
C ALA A 452 -24.34 0.53 -11.91
N ALA A 453 -24.29 -0.34 -12.92
CA ALA A 453 -23.10 -0.54 -13.75
C ALA A 453 -22.73 0.74 -14.53
N SER A 454 -23.69 1.42 -15.16
CA SER A 454 -23.42 2.62 -15.95
C SER A 454 -22.93 3.79 -15.11
N ILE A 455 -23.58 4.07 -13.96
CA ILE A 455 -23.16 5.18 -13.09
C ILE A 455 -21.79 4.86 -12.48
N SER A 456 -21.59 3.64 -11.97
CA SER A 456 -20.32 3.24 -11.38
C SER A 456 -19.18 3.35 -12.40
N ARG A 457 -19.42 2.95 -13.65
CA ARG A 457 -18.44 3.06 -14.73
C ARG A 457 -18.00 4.50 -14.98
N GLU A 458 -18.95 5.41 -15.16
CA GLU A 458 -18.62 6.81 -15.42
C GLU A 458 -17.84 7.44 -14.25
N LEU A 459 -18.22 7.12 -13.01
CA LEU A 459 -17.50 7.59 -11.81
C LEU A 459 -16.08 7.02 -11.71
N ILE A 460 -15.90 5.72 -11.93
CA ILE A 460 -14.58 5.06 -11.91
C ILE A 460 -13.70 5.60 -13.03
N ARG A 461 -14.21 5.77 -14.26
CA ARG A 461 -13.48 6.38 -15.39
C ARG A 461 -12.95 7.78 -15.06
N LYS A 462 -13.68 8.53 -14.24
CA LYS A 462 -13.32 9.89 -13.82
C LYS A 462 -12.39 9.94 -12.61
N GLY A 463 -12.08 8.80 -11.99
CA GLY A 463 -11.07 8.70 -10.94
C GLY A 463 -11.62 8.48 -9.53
N VAL A 464 -12.91 8.20 -9.36
CA VAL A 464 -13.43 7.78 -8.05
C VAL A 464 -12.76 6.46 -7.66
N ARG A 465 -12.23 6.38 -6.44
CA ARG A 465 -11.45 5.21 -5.99
C ARG A 465 -12.31 4.03 -5.59
N ALA A 466 -13.48 4.29 -5.03
CA ALA A 466 -14.44 3.29 -4.62
C ALA A 466 -15.88 3.75 -4.89
N VAL A 467 -16.68 2.90 -5.52
CA VAL A 467 -18.12 3.12 -5.74
C VAL A 467 -18.89 1.92 -5.19
N VAL A 468 -19.91 2.17 -4.38
CA VAL A 468 -20.87 1.14 -3.97
C VAL A 468 -22.23 1.57 -4.48
N ALA A 469 -22.82 0.79 -5.39
CA ALA A 469 -24.11 1.08 -5.98
C ALA A 469 -25.05 -0.11 -5.80
N ALA A 470 -26.28 0.14 -5.37
CA ALA A 470 -27.27 -0.90 -5.23
C ALA A 470 -27.93 -1.19 -6.60
N GLY A 471 -27.72 -2.41 -7.10
CA GLY A 471 -28.05 -2.83 -8.47
C GLY A 471 -29.47 -3.32 -8.69
N TRP A 472 -30.31 -3.39 -7.66
CA TRP A 472 -31.72 -3.81 -7.72
C TRP A 472 -32.48 -3.47 -6.45
N PRO A 473 -33.83 -3.54 -6.41
CA PRO A 473 -34.63 -3.16 -5.24
C PRO A 473 -34.15 -3.80 -3.94
N VAL A 474 -33.87 -2.96 -2.94
CA VAL A 474 -33.43 -3.36 -1.60
C VAL A 474 -34.58 -3.22 -0.60
N ARG A 475 -34.52 -3.99 0.48
CA ARG A 475 -35.42 -3.87 1.62
C ARG A 475 -34.85 -2.84 2.61
N ASP A 476 -35.65 -1.86 3.03
CA ASP A 476 -35.19 -0.69 3.80
C ASP A 476 -34.40 -1.04 5.08
N ASP A 477 -34.87 -2.00 5.88
CA ASP A 477 -34.21 -2.43 7.12
C ASP A 477 -32.87 -3.15 6.85
N ALA A 478 -32.82 -3.99 5.81
CA ALA A 478 -31.62 -4.67 5.36
C ALA A 478 -30.60 -3.70 4.76
N ALA A 479 -31.06 -2.68 4.03
CA ALA A 479 -30.24 -1.60 3.49
C ALA A 479 -29.60 -0.76 4.60
N LEU A 480 -30.41 -0.37 5.60
CA LEU A 480 -29.94 0.34 6.79
C LEU A 480 -28.86 -0.46 7.54
N CYS A 481 -29.09 -1.77 7.73
CA CYS A 481 -28.14 -2.68 8.38
C CYS A 481 -26.81 -2.77 7.59
N PHE A 482 -26.90 -2.86 6.26
CA PHE A 482 -25.74 -2.89 5.39
C PHE A 482 -24.91 -1.61 5.50
N ALA A 483 -25.54 -0.45 5.30
CA ALA A 483 -24.87 0.85 5.37
C ALA A 483 -24.23 1.09 6.75
N GLN A 484 -24.95 0.77 7.83
CA GLN A 484 -24.43 0.89 9.19
C GLN A 484 -23.17 0.06 9.40
N THR A 485 -23.21 -1.21 9.00
CA THR A 485 -22.08 -2.13 9.20
C THR A 485 -20.89 -1.72 8.33
N PHE A 486 -21.16 -1.37 7.07
CA PHE A 486 -20.15 -0.93 6.12
C PHE A 486 -19.37 0.29 6.62
N TYR A 487 -20.05 1.36 7.01
CA TYR A 487 -19.39 2.57 7.50
C TYR A 487 -18.70 2.36 8.85
N LYS A 488 -19.27 1.59 9.78
CA LYS A 488 -18.59 1.24 11.04
C LYS A 488 -17.25 0.56 10.78
N GLN A 489 -17.22 -0.45 9.90
CA GLN A 489 -15.98 -1.17 9.58
C GLN A 489 -14.93 -0.28 8.91
N LEU A 490 -15.34 0.60 7.98
CA LEU A 490 -14.41 1.55 7.36
C LEU A 490 -13.84 2.57 8.36
N LEU A 491 -14.67 3.03 9.31
CA LEU A 491 -14.25 3.95 10.37
C LEU A 491 -13.31 3.27 11.39
N GLU A 492 -13.41 1.95 11.56
CA GLU A 492 -12.50 1.09 12.33
C GLU A 492 -11.21 0.73 11.57
N TYR A 493 -10.86 1.49 10.54
CA TYR A 493 -9.65 1.34 9.72
C TYR A 493 -9.58 0.05 8.90
N GLN A 494 -10.69 -0.70 8.73
CA GLN A 494 -10.69 -1.90 7.90
C GLN A 494 -10.56 -1.57 6.41
N PRO A 495 -9.88 -2.41 5.60
CA PRO A 495 -9.89 -2.31 4.15
C PRO A 495 -11.31 -2.38 3.58
N PHE A 496 -11.53 -1.70 2.46
CA PHE A 496 -12.80 -1.62 1.75
C PHE A 496 -13.40 -3.00 1.47
N GLY A 497 -12.60 -3.95 0.98
CA GLY A 497 -13.09 -5.31 0.71
C GLY A 497 -13.52 -6.08 1.95
N GLN A 498 -12.86 -5.86 3.08
CA GLN A 498 -13.23 -6.49 4.35
C GLN A 498 -14.48 -5.84 4.95
N ALA A 499 -14.58 -4.51 4.91
CA ALA A 499 -15.76 -3.77 5.34
C ALA A 499 -17.01 -4.19 4.54
N LEU A 500 -16.85 -4.35 3.22
CA LEU A 500 -17.89 -4.84 2.33
C LEU A 500 -18.33 -6.27 2.68
N GLN A 501 -17.38 -7.20 2.84
CA GLN A 501 -17.68 -8.59 3.21
C GLN A 501 -18.42 -8.67 4.54
N LYS A 502 -17.97 -7.93 5.56
CA LYS A 502 -18.62 -7.86 6.87
C LYS A 502 -20.04 -7.31 6.79
N ALA A 503 -20.27 -6.28 5.98
CA ALA A 503 -21.61 -5.74 5.74
C ALA A 503 -22.53 -6.79 5.11
N ARG A 504 -22.06 -7.50 4.08
CA ARG A 504 -22.83 -8.60 3.45
C ARG A 504 -23.15 -9.73 4.43
N GLN A 505 -22.18 -10.17 5.23
CA GLN A 505 -22.38 -11.22 6.23
C GLN A 505 -23.41 -10.81 7.28
N GLN A 506 -23.30 -9.58 7.80
CA GLN A 506 -24.24 -9.08 8.81
C GLN A 506 -25.65 -8.96 8.25
N THR A 507 -25.81 -8.41 7.04
CA THR A 507 -27.11 -8.31 6.37
C THR A 507 -27.70 -9.69 6.06
N TRP A 508 -26.89 -10.66 5.63
CA TRP A 508 -27.34 -12.05 5.42
C TRP A 508 -27.82 -12.71 6.72
N ASN A 509 -27.07 -12.57 7.81
CA ASN A 509 -27.42 -13.18 9.09
C ASN A 509 -28.74 -12.63 9.65
N MET A 510 -29.00 -11.33 9.44
CA MET A 510 -30.21 -10.66 9.92
C MET A 510 -31.41 -10.82 8.99
N PHE A 511 -31.18 -10.92 7.67
CA PHE A 511 -32.22 -10.91 6.63
C PHE A 511 -31.95 -11.97 5.54
N PRO A 512 -31.88 -13.28 5.87
CA PRO A 512 -31.51 -14.32 4.91
C PRO A 512 -32.50 -14.49 3.74
N GLU A 513 -33.78 -14.15 3.97
CA GLU A 513 -34.85 -14.19 2.96
C GLU A 513 -34.81 -13.02 1.96
N SER A 514 -34.01 -11.98 2.24
CA SER A 514 -33.86 -10.84 1.32
C SER A 514 -32.62 -11.02 0.48
N ASN A 515 -32.62 -10.58 -0.79
CA ASN A 515 -31.42 -10.54 -1.64
C ASN A 515 -30.61 -9.23 -1.49
N THR A 516 -30.97 -8.37 -0.51
CA THR A 516 -30.39 -7.03 -0.32
C THR A 516 -28.86 -7.06 -0.08
N TRP A 517 -28.34 -8.07 0.62
CA TRP A 517 -26.89 -8.25 0.81
C TRP A 517 -26.13 -8.37 -0.52
N GLY A 518 -26.78 -8.90 -1.56
CA GLY A 518 -26.18 -9.07 -2.89
C GLY A 518 -26.34 -7.84 -3.77
N ALA A 519 -27.29 -6.95 -3.45
CA ALA A 519 -27.64 -5.79 -4.29
C ALA A 519 -26.49 -4.80 -4.44
N TYR A 520 -25.66 -4.67 -3.41
CA TYR A 520 -24.56 -3.71 -3.39
C TYR A 520 -23.39 -4.19 -4.25
N GLN A 521 -23.35 -3.67 -5.48
CA GLN A 521 -22.25 -3.82 -6.43
C GLN A 521 -21.15 -2.83 -6.06
N ALA A 522 -19.97 -3.34 -5.74
CA ALA A 522 -18.86 -2.54 -5.22
C ALA A 522 -17.66 -2.58 -6.17
N TYR A 523 -17.25 -1.41 -6.65
CA TYR A 523 -16.12 -1.20 -7.53
C TYR A 523 -15.00 -0.48 -6.78
N GLY A 524 -13.75 -0.91 -6.93
CA GLY A 524 -12.61 -0.18 -6.37
C GLY A 524 -11.40 -1.03 -6.05
N ASP A 525 -10.47 -0.44 -5.30
CA ASP A 525 -9.33 -1.14 -4.71
C ASP A 525 -9.76 -1.81 -3.38
N PRO A 526 -9.65 -3.15 -3.26
CA PRO A 526 -9.96 -3.83 -2.01
C PRO A 526 -9.20 -3.37 -0.78
N GLU A 527 -7.97 -2.88 -0.97
CA GLU A 527 -7.09 -2.43 0.10
C GLU A 527 -7.27 -0.93 0.42
N PHE A 528 -8.21 -0.26 -0.28
CA PHE A 528 -8.60 1.12 0.04
C PHE A 528 -9.05 1.25 1.50
N ARG A 529 -8.57 2.28 2.19
CA ARG A 529 -8.96 2.62 3.56
C ARG A 529 -9.34 4.09 3.64
N LEU A 530 -10.45 4.40 4.33
CA LEU A 530 -10.88 5.79 4.58
C LEU A 530 -9.94 6.55 5.52
N ARG A 531 -9.28 5.86 6.44
CA ARG A 531 -8.28 6.43 7.36
C ARG A 531 -7.08 5.48 7.46
N ARG A 532 -5.88 6.05 7.47
CA ARG A 532 -4.64 5.33 7.78
C ARG A 532 -4.39 5.48 9.28
N LYS A 533 -4.28 4.39 10.02
CA LYS A 533 -3.89 4.45 11.44
C LYS A 533 -2.39 4.77 11.50
N PRO A 534 -1.94 5.83 12.19
CA PRO A 534 -0.52 6.03 12.45
C PRO A 534 -0.03 4.84 13.28
N GLY A 535 1.00 4.14 12.80
CA GLY A 535 1.73 3.14 13.60
C GLY A 535 1.07 1.77 13.82
N MET A 536 0.23 1.24 12.93
CA MET A 536 -0.28 -0.13 13.12
C MET A 536 -0.38 -0.96 11.83
N ARG A 537 0.65 -1.78 11.56
CA ARG A 537 0.47 -3.11 10.95
C ARG A 537 -0.19 -3.99 12.02
N LYS A 538 -1.52 -3.92 12.17
CA LYS A 538 -2.22 -4.94 12.96
C LYS A 538 -2.47 -6.12 12.03
N VAL A 539 -1.46 -6.98 11.95
CA VAL A 539 -1.56 -8.30 11.32
C VAL A 539 -2.51 -9.14 12.20
N ASP A 540 -3.39 -9.92 11.56
CA ASP A 540 -4.29 -10.84 12.27
C ASP A 540 -3.52 -11.67 13.31
N ASN A 541 -4.20 -12.00 14.41
CA ASN A 541 -3.66 -12.62 15.63
C ASN A 541 -3.09 -14.06 15.46
N ASP A 542 -2.83 -14.47 14.21
CA ASP A 542 -2.39 -15.81 13.80
C ASP A 542 -1.10 -15.80 12.92
N ASP A 543 -0.48 -14.64 12.68
CA ASP A 543 0.75 -14.58 11.88
C ASP A 543 2.00 -14.77 12.77
N VAL A 544 2.38 -16.04 12.95
CA VAL A 544 3.62 -16.45 13.63
C VAL A 544 4.82 -16.11 12.74
N ILE A 545 5.89 -15.57 13.32
CA ILE A 545 7.17 -15.36 12.62
C ILE A 545 7.91 -16.70 12.57
N VAL A 546 8.15 -17.21 11.38
CA VAL A 546 8.77 -18.54 11.18
C VAL A 546 10.16 -18.45 10.54
N ALA A 547 10.55 -17.29 10.01
CA ALA A 547 11.87 -17.06 9.41
C ALA A 547 12.45 -15.67 9.76
N ALA A 548 13.79 -15.58 9.78
CA ALA A 548 14.52 -14.34 10.04
C ALA A 548 14.25 -13.26 8.98
N GLU A 549 14.02 -13.65 7.72
CA GLU A 549 13.72 -12.72 6.63
C GLU A 549 12.45 -11.91 6.85
N GLU A 550 11.47 -12.46 7.56
CA GLU A 550 10.26 -11.74 7.91
C GLU A 550 10.54 -10.62 8.90
N VAL A 551 11.46 -10.86 9.84
CA VAL A 551 11.93 -9.86 10.79
C VAL A 551 12.68 -8.75 10.06
N LEU A 552 13.53 -9.08 9.09
CA LEU A 552 14.24 -8.09 8.27
C LEU A 552 13.25 -7.16 7.55
N ILE A 553 12.18 -7.71 6.97
CA ILE A 553 11.11 -6.95 6.30
C ILE A 553 10.31 -6.09 7.30
N GLU A 554 10.10 -6.58 8.52
CA GLU A 554 9.45 -5.82 9.59
C GLU A 554 10.30 -4.61 10.01
N LEU A 555 11.62 -4.80 10.18
CA LEU A 555 12.57 -3.75 10.52
C LEU A 555 12.68 -2.67 9.43
N ASP A 556 12.76 -3.06 8.15
CA ASP A 556 12.77 -2.11 7.03
C ASP A 556 11.51 -1.22 7.02
N GLY A 557 10.37 -1.79 7.39
CA GLY A 557 9.11 -1.06 7.52
C GLY A 557 9.06 -0.09 8.71
N LEU A 558 9.88 -0.30 9.75
CA LEU A 558 10.00 0.60 10.91
C LEU A 558 11.00 1.73 10.65
N SER A 559 12.09 1.47 9.92
CA SER A 559 13.03 2.52 9.50
C SER A 559 12.40 3.52 8.53
N ALA A 560 11.33 3.15 7.82
CA ALA A 560 10.60 4.02 6.91
C ALA A 560 9.55 4.94 7.58
N GLN A 561 9.36 4.86 8.90
CA GLN A 561 8.39 5.68 9.65
C GLN A 561 9.05 6.96 10.18
N ASP A 562 8.29 8.07 10.21
CA ASP A 562 8.78 9.40 10.61
C ASP A 562 9.49 9.41 11.98
N GLU A 563 10.64 10.11 12.06
CA GLU A 563 11.48 10.29 13.27
C GLU A 563 10.74 10.95 14.47
N ALA A 564 9.53 11.49 14.27
CA ALA A 564 8.75 12.17 15.31
C ALA A 564 7.97 11.21 16.24
N ALA A 565 8.21 9.91 16.14
CA ALA A 565 7.60 8.89 16.98
C ALA A 565 8.09 8.96 18.44
N ASP A 566 7.22 8.56 19.39
CA ASP A 566 7.58 8.39 20.79
C ASP A 566 8.71 7.34 20.93
N LEU A 567 9.90 7.80 21.33
CA LEU A 567 11.10 6.97 21.52
C LEU A 567 10.84 5.76 22.43
N THR A 568 9.97 5.90 23.43
CA THR A 568 9.65 4.82 24.37
C THR A 568 8.82 3.74 23.68
N ALA A 569 7.81 4.14 22.91
CA ALA A 569 6.98 3.23 22.14
C ALA A 569 7.82 2.51 21.06
N THR A 570 8.71 3.23 20.38
CA THR A 570 9.60 2.66 19.36
C THR A 570 10.57 1.66 19.96
N ARG A 571 11.21 1.99 21.10
CA ARG A 571 12.09 1.05 21.81
C ARG A 571 11.34 -0.21 22.23
N GLN A 572 10.12 -0.07 22.75
CA GLN A 572 9.29 -1.21 23.14
C GLN A 572 8.90 -2.08 21.94
N ALA A 573 8.64 -1.48 20.78
CA ALA A 573 8.35 -2.22 19.55
C ALA A 573 9.56 -3.05 19.09
N LEU A 574 10.77 -2.46 19.07
CA LEU A 574 12.00 -3.16 18.69
C LEU A 574 12.33 -4.30 19.65
N VAL A 575 12.24 -4.07 20.97
CA VAL A 575 12.40 -5.14 21.97
C VAL A 575 11.38 -6.26 21.78
N THR A 576 10.16 -5.93 21.38
CA THR A 576 9.12 -6.94 21.11
C THR A 576 9.46 -7.77 19.87
N ILE A 577 10.05 -7.17 18.83
CA ILE A 577 10.53 -7.87 17.64
C ILE A 577 11.68 -8.82 18.00
N GLU A 578 12.65 -8.36 18.77
CA GLU A 578 13.77 -9.20 19.23
C GLU A 578 13.29 -10.41 20.03
N LYS A 579 12.29 -10.23 20.91
CA LYS A 579 11.71 -11.34 21.70
C LYS A 579 11.02 -12.41 20.84
N LYS A 580 10.61 -12.09 19.61
CA LYS A 580 10.03 -13.07 18.68
C LYS A 580 11.10 -13.85 17.91
N CYS A 581 12.34 -13.36 17.89
CA CYS A 581 13.43 -13.97 17.13
C CYS A 581 13.93 -15.24 17.81
N ALA A 582 14.24 -16.27 17.00
CA ALA A 582 14.97 -17.43 17.49
C ALA A 582 16.38 -17.01 17.99
N SER A 583 16.89 -17.70 19.01
CA SER A 583 18.22 -17.43 19.57
C SER A 583 19.33 -17.59 18.53
N ASP A 584 19.18 -18.51 17.57
CA ASP A 584 20.13 -18.69 16.48
C ASP A 584 20.07 -17.58 15.43
N TRP A 585 18.90 -16.95 15.21
CA TRP A 585 18.80 -15.82 14.29
C TRP A 585 19.55 -14.60 14.85
N LEU A 586 19.50 -14.40 16.16
CA LEU A 586 20.25 -13.35 16.85
C LEU A 586 21.77 -13.56 16.79
N LYS A 587 22.27 -14.72 16.35
CA LYS A 587 23.71 -14.92 16.07
C LYS A 587 24.11 -14.47 14.66
N GLN A 588 23.15 -14.24 13.77
CA GLN A 588 23.42 -13.82 12.39
C GLN A 588 23.89 -12.37 12.35
N GLY A 589 25.04 -12.14 11.72
CA GLY A 589 25.60 -10.80 11.56
C GLY A 589 24.67 -9.86 10.78
N THR A 590 24.00 -10.35 9.74
CA THR A 590 23.04 -9.56 8.94
C THR A 590 21.85 -9.06 9.76
N LEU A 591 21.27 -9.90 10.62
CA LEU A 591 20.13 -9.52 11.46
C LEU A 591 20.55 -8.51 12.53
N GLN A 592 21.70 -8.74 13.18
CA GLN A 592 22.26 -7.81 14.16
C GLN A 592 22.58 -6.44 13.54
N GLU A 593 23.12 -6.42 12.32
CA GLU A 593 23.38 -5.18 11.58
C GLU A 593 22.08 -4.40 11.31
N ARG A 594 21.00 -5.09 10.91
CA ARG A 594 19.69 -4.45 10.68
C ARG A 594 19.02 -3.95 11.96
N LEU A 595 19.12 -4.70 13.06
CA LEU A 595 18.67 -4.22 14.37
C LEU A 595 19.44 -2.96 14.77
N GLY A 596 20.77 -2.97 14.62
CA GLY A 596 21.62 -1.80 14.88
C GLY A 596 21.21 -0.58 14.05
N GLN A 597 20.85 -0.79 12.77
CA GLN A 597 20.33 0.27 11.92
C GLN A 597 18.99 0.82 12.43
N ALA A 598 18.02 -0.06 12.72
CA ALA A 598 16.70 0.36 13.20
C ALA A 598 16.77 1.14 14.52
N TYR A 599 17.57 0.69 15.50
CA TYR A 599 17.79 1.45 16.73
C TYR A 599 18.50 2.80 16.46
N GLY A 600 19.46 2.81 15.53
CA GLY A 600 20.22 4.01 15.16
C GLY A 600 19.37 5.09 14.50
N ASP A 601 18.49 4.70 13.58
CA ASP A 601 17.55 5.60 12.88
C ASP A 601 16.63 6.32 13.88
N HIS A 602 16.25 5.63 14.95
CA HIS A 602 15.40 6.15 16.04
C HIS A 602 16.18 6.75 17.22
N ARG A 603 17.46 7.10 17.04
CA ARG A 603 18.33 7.76 18.05
C ARG A 603 18.59 6.97 19.33
N LEU A 604 18.33 5.67 19.34
CA LEU A 604 18.62 4.77 20.45
C LEU A 604 20.06 4.25 20.35
N PHE A 605 21.03 5.17 20.40
CA PHE A 605 22.42 4.88 20.01
C PHE A 605 23.12 3.83 20.89
N LYS A 606 22.86 3.79 22.20
CA LYS A 606 23.46 2.80 23.10
C LYS A 606 23.03 1.38 22.71
N ASP A 607 21.74 1.18 22.47
CA ASP A 607 21.19 -0.12 22.03
C ASP A 607 21.71 -0.48 20.63
N ALA A 608 21.75 0.49 19.71
CA ALA A 608 22.28 0.30 18.36
C ALA A 608 23.74 -0.16 18.34
N ILE A 609 24.59 0.44 19.18
CA ILE A 609 26.01 0.07 19.30
C ILE A 609 26.17 -1.38 19.73
N GLU A 610 25.38 -1.84 20.71
CA GLU A 610 25.44 -3.22 21.17
C GLU A 610 25.08 -4.22 20.06
N HIS A 611 24.10 -3.89 19.21
CA HIS A 611 23.77 -4.70 18.04
C HIS A 611 24.87 -4.69 16.98
N TYR A 612 25.47 -3.53 16.67
CA TYR A 612 26.61 -3.49 15.74
C TYR A 612 27.85 -4.22 16.27
N ARG A 613 28.08 -4.21 17.59
CA ARG A 613 29.14 -5.00 18.24
C ARG A 613 28.90 -6.50 18.03
N LYS A 614 27.69 -6.99 18.33
CA LYS A 614 27.29 -8.38 18.06
C LYS A 614 27.39 -8.74 16.58
N ALA A 615 27.04 -7.83 15.68
CA ALA A 615 27.17 -8.02 14.24
C ALA A 615 28.64 -8.22 13.82
N ALA A 616 29.54 -7.40 14.35
CA ALA A 616 30.98 -7.47 14.07
C ALA A 616 31.66 -8.71 14.70
N GLU A 617 31.11 -9.24 15.79
CA GLU A 617 31.59 -10.45 16.48
C GLU A 617 30.92 -11.75 15.98
N SER A 618 30.00 -11.65 15.02
CA SER A 618 29.29 -12.81 14.48
C SER A 618 30.24 -13.78 13.78
N GLU A 619 30.28 -15.02 14.26
CA GLU A 619 31.01 -16.14 13.62
C GLU A 619 30.19 -16.82 12.51
N ASP A 620 28.94 -16.42 12.28
CA ASP A 620 28.10 -16.99 11.22
C ASP A 620 28.58 -16.57 9.83
N SER A 621 29.40 -17.42 9.22
CA SER A 621 29.88 -17.28 7.84
C SER A 621 28.78 -17.36 6.78
N SER A 622 27.61 -17.93 7.09
CA SER A 622 26.49 -18.03 6.14
C SER A 622 25.68 -16.74 6.05
N ASN A 623 25.65 -15.95 7.12
CA ASN A 623 24.93 -14.67 7.19
C ASN A 623 25.83 -13.58 7.83
N PRO A 624 26.96 -13.24 7.20
CA PRO A 624 27.93 -12.33 7.80
C PRO A 624 27.42 -10.89 7.85
N ALA A 625 27.82 -10.14 8.86
CA ALA A 625 27.66 -8.68 8.85
C ALA A 625 28.59 -8.06 7.80
N THR A 626 28.20 -6.88 7.30
CA THR A 626 29.07 -6.12 6.41
C THR A 626 30.07 -5.28 7.21
N LEU A 627 31.15 -4.84 6.55
CA LEU A 627 32.09 -3.88 7.17
C LEU A 627 31.43 -2.54 7.55
N ARG A 628 30.26 -2.24 6.95
CA ARG A 628 29.45 -1.06 7.30
C ARG A 628 28.96 -1.13 8.74
N ALA A 629 28.75 -2.32 9.31
CA ALA A 629 28.38 -2.47 10.72
C ALA A 629 29.42 -1.83 11.66
N ILE A 630 30.71 -2.03 11.38
CA ILE A 630 31.81 -1.43 12.14
C ILE A 630 31.87 0.09 11.91
N GLU A 631 31.67 0.55 10.67
CA GLU A 631 31.63 1.98 10.34
C GLU A 631 30.49 2.70 11.10
N GLN A 632 29.30 2.09 11.15
CA GLN A 632 28.16 2.64 11.89
C GLN A 632 28.37 2.56 13.40
N TRP A 633 28.99 1.49 13.92
CA TRP A 633 29.38 1.42 15.33
C TRP A 633 30.22 2.64 15.73
N ILE A 634 31.30 2.93 15.00
CA ILE A 634 32.19 4.06 15.30
C ILE A 634 31.45 5.40 15.16
N ASN A 635 30.67 5.55 14.10
CA ASN A 635 29.88 6.76 13.85
C ASN A 635 28.88 7.05 14.98
N LEU A 636 28.15 6.03 15.44
CA LEU A 636 27.18 6.18 16.53
C LEU A 636 27.85 6.37 17.89
N ALA A 637 28.97 5.69 18.16
CA ALA A 637 29.75 5.91 19.38
C ALA A 637 30.19 7.38 19.50
N GLY A 638 30.66 8.00 18.41
CA GLY A 638 31.01 9.42 18.36
C GLY A 638 29.83 10.38 18.61
N ARG A 639 28.58 9.91 18.56
CA ARG A 639 27.35 10.69 18.77
C ARG A 639 26.74 10.54 20.16
N LEU A 640 27.29 9.68 21.03
CA LEU A 640 26.80 9.50 22.40
C LEU A 640 26.81 10.83 23.17
N GLU A 641 25.76 11.09 23.94
CA GLU A 641 25.64 12.28 24.80
C GLU A 641 25.78 11.88 26.28
N GLY A 642 26.32 12.79 27.10
CA GLY A 642 26.58 12.56 28.54
C GLY A 642 28.03 12.21 28.87
N GLU A 643 28.48 12.63 30.06
CA GLU A 643 29.84 12.46 30.61
C GLU A 643 30.03 11.16 31.40
N GLU A 644 29.14 10.18 31.21
CA GLU A 644 29.21 8.90 31.90
C GLU A 644 30.51 8.16 31.53
N PRO A 645 31.26 7.58 32.49
CA PRO A 645 32.47 6.80 32.20
C PRO A 645 32.24 5.65 31.20
N THR A 646 31.03 5.11 31.19
CA THR A 646 30.57 4.06 30.25
C THR A 646 30.61 4.53 28.80
N ASN A 647 30.20 5.77 28.51
CA ASN A 647 30.23 6.32 27.15
C ASN A 647 31.67 6.44 26.63
N LYS A 648 32.61 6.84 27.49
CA LYS A 648 34.02 6.97 27.13
C LYS A 648 34.62 5.62 26.73
N ALA A 649 34.37 4.58 27.54
CA ALA A 649 34.83 3.22 27.26
C ALA A 649 34.27 2.69 25.93
N MET A 650 32.98 2.93 25.63
CA MET A 650 32.36 2.52 24.36
C MET A 650 33.00 3.19 23.14
N ILE A 651 33.43 4.45 23.25
CA ILE A 651 34.11 5.17 22.16
C ILE A 651 35.54 4.65 21.98
N GLU A 652 36.26 4.40 23.07
CA GLU A 652 37.62 3.83 23.03
C GLU A 652 37.62 2.44 22.38
N GLU A 653 36.65 1.59 22.74
CA GLU A 653 36.46 0.27 22.12
C GLU A 653 36.17 0.39 20.62
N ALA A 654 35.26 1.29 20.23
CA ALA A 654 34.94 1.52 18.82
C ALA A 654 36.17 1.99 18.01
N ILE A 655 37.01 2.85 18.59
CA ILE A 655 38.26 3.31 17.97
C ILE A 655 39.23 2.14 17.74
N VAL A 656 39.39 1.24 18.71
CA VAL A 656 40.24 0.04 18.53
C VAL A 656 39.75 -0.78 17.35
N LYS A 657 38.44 -1.05 17.26
CA LYS A 657 37.85 -1.79 16.14
C LYS A 657 37.97 -1.04 14.82
N GLY A 658 37.84 0.29 14.82
CA GLY A 658 38.09 1.14 13.66
C GLY A 658 39.53 1.12 13.17
N GLY A 659 40.50 0.96 14.08
CA GLY A 659 41.90 0.70 13.74
C GLY A 659 42.05 -0.54 12.87
N HIS A 660 41.49 -1.67 13.31
CA HIS A 660 41.51 -2.91 12.52
C HIS A 660 40.81 -2.75 11.16
N LEU A 661 39.72 -1.98 11.10
CA LEU A 661 39.04 -1.70 9.83
C LEU A 661 39.92 -0.90 8.85
N LEU A 662 40.71 0.05 9.35
CA LEU A 662 41.65 0.83 8.56
C LEU A 662 42.81 -0.02 8.02
N ASP A 663 43.25 -1.02 8.78
CA ASP A 663 44.26 -1.99 8.35
C ASP A 663 43.77 -2.85 7.17
N ILE A 664 42.47 -3.15 7.12
CA ILE A 664 41.84 -3.87 6.00
C ILE A 664 41.74 -2.96 4.77
N ALA A 665 41.11 -1.79 4.92
CA ALA A 665 41.07 -0.79 3.87
C ALA A 665 40.90 0.62 4.44
N THR A 666 41.82 1.49 4.08
CA THR A 666 41.80 2.90 4.46
C THR A 666 41.00 3.71 3.44
N THR A 667 39.92 4.37 3.88
CA THR A 667 39.12 5.30 3.06
C THR A 667 38.98 6.66 3.74
N ALA A 668 38.70 7.71 2.97
CA ALA A 668 38.49 9.06 3.52
C ALA A 668 37.34 9.09 4.53
N GLU A 669 36.24 8.36 4.28
CA GLU A 669 35.10 8.25 5.19
C GLU A 669 35.48 7.57 6.52
N ARG A 670 36.23 6.44 6.47
CA ARG A 670 36.70 5.73 7.67
C ARG A 670 37.65 6.57 8.52
N LEU A 671 38.57 7.29 7.87
CA LEU A 671 39.45 8.23 8.56
C LEU A 671 38.64 9.39 9.20
N THR A 672 37.59 9.85 8.53
CA THR A 672 36.71 10.91 9.03
C THR A 672 35.96 10.49 10.29
N ILE A 673 35.35 9.30 10.30
CA ILE A 673 34.65 8.80 11.50
C ILE A 673 35.61 8.56 12.68
N MET A 674 36.85 8.13 12.43
CA MET A 674 37.89 8.00 13.45
C MET A 674 38.29 9.35 14.04
N GLY A 675 38.45 10.37 13.20
CA GLY A 675 38.69 11.74 13.63
C GLY A 675 37.55 12.27 14.52
N SER A 676 36.31 12.00 14.13
CA SER A 676 35.12 12.40 14.90
C SER A 676 35.01 11.67 16.24
N ALA A 677 35.40 10.40 16.33
CA ALA A 677 35.44 9.66 17.59
C ALA A 677 36.49 10.24 18.56
N HIS A 678 37.70 10.54 18.10
CA HIS A 678 38.71 11.21 18.92
C HIS A 678 38.32 12.63 19.34
N LYS A 679 37.68 13.39 18.44
CA LYS A 679 37.09 14.70 18.77
C LYS A 679 36.09 14.58 19.91
N LYS A 680 35.28 13.52 19.91
CA LYS A 680 34.33 13.25 20.99
C LYS A 680 35.01 12.87 22.31
N LEU A 681 36.07 12.05 22.29
CA LEU A 681 36.86 11.73 23.49
C LEU A 681 37.47 12.99 24.12
N ALA A 682 38.02 13.90 23.32
CA ALA A 682 38.50 15.19 23.82
C ALA A 682 37.40 16.01 24.52
N GLN A 683 36.15 15.93 24.02
CA GLN A 683 35.01 16.58 24.66
C GLN A 683 34.59 15.92 25.98
N LEU A 684 34.82 14.63 26.18
CA LEU A 684 34.47 13.92 27.43
C LEU A 684 35.61 13.88 28.46
N GLU A 685 36.84 14.12 28.04
CA GLU A 685 38.02 14.05 28.92
C GLU A 685 38.19 15.29 29.81
N THR A 686 38.62 15.12 31.06
CA THR A 686 38.86 16.22 32.00
C THR A 686 40.34 16.60 32.12
N ASP A 687 41.24 15.65 31.85
CA ASP A 687 42.68 15.87 31.87
C ASP A 687 43.14 16.64 30.62
N SER A 688 43.62 17.87 30.81
CA SER A 688 44.06 18.76 29.72
C SER A 688 45.14 18.14 28.83
N GLN A 689 46.01 17.27 29.35
CA GLN A 689 47.03 16.60 28.54
C GLN A 689 46.39 15.57 27.61
N LYS A 690 45.48 14.74 28.14
CA LYS A 690 44.75 13.74 27.34
C LYS A 690 43.81 14.39 26.33
N VAL A 691 43.20 15.53 26.67
CA VAL A 691 42.42 16.36 25.72
C VAL A 691 43.31 16.73 24.52
N ASN A 692 44.52 17.25 24.76
CA ASN A 692 45.46 17.57 23.69
C ASN A 692 45.86 16.36 22.85
N ASP A 693 46.08 15.21 23.48
CA ASP A 693 46.46 13.99 22.76
C ASP A 693 45.32 13.49 21.86
N HIS A 694 44.08 13.49 22.32
CA HIS A 694 42.92 13.16 21.50
C HIS A 694 42.71 14.16 20.35
N LEU A 695 42.90 15.47 20.59
CA LEU A 695 42.86 16.48 19.53
C LEU A 695 43.96 16.25 18.48
N ARG A 696 45.18 15.90 18.89
CA ARG A 696 46.27 15.56 17.95
C ARG A 696 45.94 14.34 17.11
N GLN A 697 45.36 13.29 17.70
CA GLN A 697 44.91 12.11 16.97
C GLN A 697 43.80 12.47 15.96
N ALA A 698 42.79 13.23 16.40
CA ALA A 698 41.71 13.71 15.52
C ALA A 698 42.26 14.50 14.32
N ALA A 699 43.18 15.45 14.56
CA ALA A 699 43.84 16.19 13.50
C ALA A 699 44.65 15.27 12.56
N GLY A 700 45.32 14.25 13.09
CA GLY A 700 46.03 13.25 12.31
C GLY A 700 45.12 12.51 11.32
N TYR A 701 43.95 12.05 11.79
CA TYR A 701 42.97 11.37 10.96
C TYR A 701 42.33 12.30 9.91
N TYR A 702 41.87 13.49 10.31
CA TYR A 702 41.27 14.44 9.36
C TYR A 702 42.27 14.91 8.30
N ARG A 703 43.56 15.10 8.65
CA ARG A 703 44.60 15.44 7.67
C ARG A 703 44.79 14.34 6.63
N LYS A 704 44.79 13.07 7.05
CA LYS A 704 44.85 11.93 6.14
C LYS A 704 43.58 11.81 5.27
N ALA A 705 42.42 12.16 5.81
CA ALA A 705 41.14 12.14 5.09
C ALA A 705 41.02 13.27 4.05
N ALA A 706 41.63 14.43 4.32
CA ALA A 706 41.63 15.60 3.45
C ALA A 706 42.62 15.52 2.26
N ASP A 707 43.41 14.44 2.17
CA ASP A 707 44.41 14.23 1.12
C ASP A 707 43.73 13.94 -0.24
N PRO A 708 43.93 14.78 -1.28
CA PRO A 708 43.32 14.61 -2.59
C PRO A 708 43.65 13.29 -3.28
N GLN A 709 44.80 12.66 -2.96
CA GLN A 709 45.25 11.44 -3.62
C GLN A 709 44.46 10.18 -3.19
N ARG A 710 43.58 10.30 -2.18
CA ARG A 710 42.88 9.17 -1.57
C ARG A 710 41.38 9.13 -1.84
N GLY A 711 40.83 10.08 -2.57
CA GLY A 711 39.40 10.15 -2.90
C GLY A 711 39.12 9.81 -4.37
N GLU A 712 38.39 8.73 -4.63
CA GLU A 712 37.68 8.58 -5.90
C GLU A 712 36.38 9.40 -5.82
N GLY A 713 36.41 10.68 -6.25
CA GLY A 713 35.22 11.54 -6.28
C GLY A 713 35.47 13.01 -5.99
N VAL A 714 34.38 13.78 -5.88
CA VAL A 714 34.41 15.21 -5.50
C VAL A 714 34.85 15.33 -4.04
N ALA A 715 35.95 16.05 -3.80
CA ALA A 715 36.52 16.22 -2.45
C ALA A 715 35.48 16.77 -1.44
N ASP A 716 35.37 16.12 -0.29
CA ASP A 716 34.47 16.48 0.80
C ASP A 716 35.06 17.63 1.65
N PRO A 717 34.35 18.74 1.87
CA PRO A 717 34.81 19.82 2.75
C PRO A 717 34.80 19.44 4.24
N TYR A 718 34.04 18.42 4.67
CA TYR A 718 33.86 18.07 6.08
C TYR A 718 35.16 17.70 6.84
N PRO A 719 36.08 16.88 6.30
CA PRO A 719 37.33 16.59 6.99
C PRO A 719 38.24 17.82 7.09
N ILE A 720 38.20 18.71 6.09
CA ILE A 720 39.02 19.93 6.05
C ILE A 720 38.57 20.91 7.13
N ILE A 721 37.27 21.20 7.25
CA ILE A 721 36.77 22.13 8.27
C ILE A 721 37.02 21.60 9.68
N ASN A 722 36.85 20.29 9.91
CA ASN A 722 37.12 19.71 11.23
C ASN A 722 38.62 19.67 11.57
N LEU A 723 39.50 19.45 10.58
CA LEU A 723 40.94 19.61 10.76
C LEU A 723 41.28 21.04 11.23
N LEU A 724 40.76 22.05 10.53
CA LEU A 724 41.04 23.46 10.82
C LEU A 724 40.54 23.84 12.22
N VAL A 725 39.36 23.37 12.62
CA VAL A 725 38.83 23.58 13.98
C VAL A 725 39.78 22.99 15.03
N VAL A 726 40.23 21.75 14.85
CA VAL A 726 41.08 21.06 15.83
C VAL A 726 42.48 21.65 15.88
N GLU A 727 43.07 22.03 14.74
CA GLU A 727 44.37 22.69 14.69
C GLU A 727 44.34 24.08 15.33
N ALA A 728 43.25 24.83 15.14
CA ALA A 728 43.04 26.13 15.78
C ALA A 728 42.98 25.99 17.31
N LEU A 729 42.33 24.93 17.83
CA LEU A 729 42.27 24.63 19.25
C LEU A 729 43.62 24.16 19.83
N LEU A 730 44.46 23.52 19.03
CA LEU A 730 45.82 23.09 19.43
C LEU A 730 46.85 24.23 19.46
N GLY A 731 46.45 25.47 19.10
CA GLY A 731 47.34 26.64 19.13
C GLY A 731 48.49 26.57 18.12
N LYS A 732 48.35 25.78 17.04
CA LYS A 732 49.33 25.77 15.95
C LYS A 732 49.15 27.06 15.13
N GLU A 733 49.99 28.05 15.40
CA GLU A 733 49.97 29.38 14.74
C GLU A 733 50.67 29.39 13.37
N ASP A 734 50.91 28.24 12.74
CA ASP A 734 51.51 28.21 11.41
C ASP A 734 50.53 28.76 10.36
N PHE A 735 50.92 29.90 9.78
CA PHE A 735 50.22 30.73 8.80
C PHE A 735 49.96 30.05 7.42
N THR A 736 49.73 28.74 7.38
CA THR A 736 49.42 27.94 6.18
C THR A 736 47.92 27.73 5.91
N ASN A 737 47.03 28.30 6.74
CA ASN A 737 45.61 27.89 6.79
C ASN A 737 44.61 28.71 5.95
N GLU A 738 44.96 29.88 5.39
CA GLU A 738 44.01 30.61 4.53
C GLU A 738 43.80 29.89 3.18
N SER A 739 44.83 29.21 2.66
CA SER A 739 44.71 28.38 1.47
C SER A 739 43.75 27.20 1.69
N LEU A 740 43.84 26.51 2.83
CA LEU A 740 42.94 25.41 3.20
C LEU A 740 41.51 25.90 3.50
N LEU A 741 41.34 27.03 4.19
CA LEU A 741 40.04 27.67 4.40
C LEU A 741 39.39 28.03 3.06
N SER A 742 40.15 28.66 2.15
CA SER A 742 39.67 29.05 0.82
C SER A 742 39.33 27.82 -0.03
N LYS A 743 40.12 26.74 0.08
CA LYS A 743 39.82 25.46 -0.58
C LYS A 743 38.55 24.84 -0.03
N CYS A 744 38.38 24.81 1.30
CA CYS A 744 37.18 24.29 1.96
C CYS A 744 35.93 25.07 1.53
N GLU A 745 36.02 26.40 1.52
CA GLU A 745 34.94 27.30 1.09
C GLU A 745 34.58 27.08 -0.38
N SER A 746 35.59 26.98 -1.26
CA SER A 746 35.39 26.72 -2.69
C SER A 746 34.71 25.37 -2.95
N LEU A 747 35.13 24.33 -2.23
CA LEU A 747 34.52 22.99 -2.31
C LEU A 747 33.08 22.99 -1.81
N ALA A 748 32.82 23.61 -0.66
CA ALA A 748 31.46 23.74 -0.12
C ALA A 748 30.54 24.54 -1.06
N GLN A 749 31.02 25.64 -1.64
CA GLN A 749 30.27 26.42 -2.64
C GLN A 749 30.01 25.66 -3.93
N GLN A 750 30.95 24.83 -4.39
CA GLN A 750 30.76 24.00 -5.57
C GLN A 750 29.71 22.92 -5.29
N ARG A 751 29.86 22.18 -4.19
CA ARG A 751 28.90 21.13 -3.81
C ARG A 751 27.52 21.69 -3.55
N PHE A 752 27.40 22.83 -2.86
CA PHE A 752 26.09 23.46 -2.64
C PHE A 752 25.40 23.86 -3.95
N ARG A 753 26.15 24.29 -4.98
CA ARG A 753 25.58 24.58 -6.30
C ARG A 753 24.99 23.35 -6.97
N GLU A 754 25.58 22.18 -6.73
CA GLU A 754 25.16 20.89 -7.32
C GLU A 754 24.06 20.21 -6.49
N THR A 755 24.24 20.08 -5.18
CA THR A 755 23.40 19.27 -4.28
C THR A 755 22.29 20.07 -3.62
N ARG A 756 22.46 21.39 -3.47
CA ARG A 756 21.63 22.26 -2.61
C ARG A 756 21.52 21.76 -1.16
N SER A 757 22.47 20.95 -0.70
CA SER A 757 22.49 20.44 0.68
C SER A 757 22.66 21.55 1.71
N ALA A 758 21.87 21.53 2.78
CA ALA A 758 22.01 22.48 3.88
C ALA A 758 23.37 22.39 4.57
N LEU A 759 23.93 21.19 4.70
CA LEU A 759 25.25 20.99 5.31
C LEU A 759 26.37 21.70 4.54
N ASP A 760 26.32 21.71 3.20
CA ASP A 760 27.30 22.41 2.37
C ASP A 760 27.17 23.94 2.56
N SER A 761 25.95 24.48 2.63
CA SER A 761 25.70 25.91 2.90
C SER A 761 26.17 26.34 4.30
N ILE A 762 25.89 25.51 5.31
CA ILE A 762 26.33 25.73 6.69
C ILE A 762 27.86 25.71 6.78
N THR A 763 28.52 24.81 6.05
CA THR A 763 29.98 24.72 6.03
C THR A 763 30.64 26.02 5.55
N ILE A 764 30.02 26.75 4.61
CA ILE A 764 30.51 28.09 4.19
C ILE A 764 30.50 29.07 5.37
N SER A 765 29.44 29.02 6.19
CA SER A 765 29.34 29.84 7.40
C SER A 765 30.33 29.40 8.48
N ASP A 766 30.55 28.09 8.64
CA ASP A 766 31.56 27.54 9.55
C ASP A 766 32.98 27.97 9.16
N VAL A 767 33.29 28.02 7.86
CA VAL A 767 34.59 28.57 7.39
C VAL A 767 34.76 30.02 7.81
N ALA A 768 33.71 30.86 7.67
CA ALA A 768 33.76 32.25 8.11
C ALA A 768 33.96 32.37 9.63
N LEU A 769 33.29 31.53 10.42
CA LEU A 769 33.44 31.47 11.87
C LEU A 769 34.88 31.15 12.27
N ILE A 770 35.47 30.10 11.67
CA ILE A 770 36.84 29.67 11.98
C ILE A 770 37.87 30.70 11.52
N ARG A 771 37.62 31.37 10.38
CA ARG A 771 38.45 32.49 9.92
C ARG A 771 38.47 33.66 10.91
N ALA A 772 37.31 34.04 11.46
CA ALA A 772 37.21 35.09 12.47
C ALA A 772 37.84 34.66 13.82
N PHE A 773 37.71 33.39 14.19
CA PHE A 773 38.37 32.80 15.35
C PHE A 773 39.90 32.90 15.24
N LEU A 774 40.47 32.45 14.13
CA LEU A 774 41.93 32.47 13.89
C LEU A 774 42.48 33.91 13.82
N ARG A 775 41.73 34.86 13.24
CA ARG A 775 42.11 36.28 13.17
C ARG A 775 41.93 37.04 14.48
N ARG A 776 41.35 36.41 15.50
CA ARG A 776 40.98 37.03 16.79
C ARG A 776 40.00 38.22 16.61
N THR A 777 39.18 38.19 15.56
CA THR A 777 38.18 39.22 15.21
C THR A 777 36.73 38.79 15.50
N LEU A 778 36.56 37.64 16.15
CA LEU A 778 35.24 37.08 16.47
C LEU A 778 34.30 38.06 17.20
N PRO A 779 34.75 38.84 18.20
CA PRO A 779 33.88 39.81 18.88
C PRO A 779 33.36 40.92 17.96
N GLN A 780 34.16 41.34 16.97
CA GLN A 780 33.79 42.38 16.01
C GLN A 780 32.86 41.84 14.92
N GLU A 781 33.01 40.55 14.56
CA GLU A 781 32.25 39.93 13.45
C GLU A 781 31.01 39.14 13.90
N ARG A 782 30.75 39.02 15.21
CA ARG A 782 29.69 38.15 15.77
C ARG A 782 28.29 38.40 15.20
N ASP A 783 27.90 39.66 14.98
CA ASP A 783 26.58 39.99 14.41
C ASP A 783 26.50 39.64 12.92
N SER A 784 27.57 39.87 12.16
CA SER A 784 27.66 39.47 10.76
C SER A 784 27.60 37.95 10.60
N LEU A 785 28.23 37.20 11.51
CA LEU A 785 28.19 35.74 11.53
C LEU A 785 26.78 35.21 11.82
N VAL A 786 26.04 35.80 12.77
CA VAL A 786 24.63 35.43 13.03
C VAL A 786 23.79 35.57 11.76
N GLU A 787 23.92 36.67 11.04
CA GLU A 787 23.18 36.87 9.79
C GLU A 787 23.61 35.89 8.70
N LYS A 788 24.91 35.57 8.58
CA LYS A 788 25.37 34.54 7.63
C LYS A 788 24.74 33.17 7.90
N TYR A 789 24.73 32.71 9.16
CA TYR A 789 24.09 31.44 9.51
C TYR A 789 22.57 31.46 9.26
N ARG A 790 21.88 32.57 9.56
CA ARG A 790 20.44 32.72 9.27
C ARG A 790 20.16 32.67 7.78
N SER A 791 20.97 33.35 6.96
CA SER A 791 20.89 33.28 5.51
C SER A 791 21.14 31.86 5.02
N ALA A 792 22.17 31.17 5.52
CA ALA A 792 22.45 29.78 5.17
C ALA A 792 21.28 28.84 5.51
N PHE A 793 20.70 28.98 6.70
CA PHE A 793 19.53 28.18 7.12
C PHE A 793 18.30 28.47 6.25
N ALA A 794 18.05 29.73 5.91
CA ALA A 794 16.92 30.13 5.08
C ALA A 794 17.09 29.70 3.61
N GLU A 795 18.25 29.93 3.02
CA GLU A 795 18.54 29.63 1.61
C GLU A 795 18.53 28.12 1.33
N SER A 796 18.96 27.31 2.30
CA SER A 796 18.98 25.86 2.16
C SER A 796 17.74 25.14 2.73
N SER A 797 16.81 25.87 3.35
CA SER A 797 15.68 25.28 4.09
C SER A 797 16.15 24.24 5.13
N ALA A 798 17.24 24.54 5.85
CA ALA A 798 17.88 23.63 6.79
C ALA A 798 16.89 23.13 7.85
N THR A 799 16.84 21.81 8.02
CA THR A 799 16.05 21.16 9.07
C THR A 799 16.58 21.52 10.46
N GLN A 800 15.76 21.39 11.50
CA GLN A 800 16.21 21.65 12.87
C GLN A 800 17.46 20.82 13.24
N ARG A 801 17.52 19.58 12.76
CA ARG A 801 18.66 18.67 12.98
C ARG A 801 19.96 19.20 12.37
N GLU A 802 19.90 19.76 11.16
CA GLU A 802 21.07 20.32 10.49
C GLU A 802 21.53 21.62 11.18
N GLN A 803 20.58 22.45 11.63
CA GLN A 803 20.88 23.62 12.44
C GLN A 803 21.56 23.22 13.77
N ASP A 804 21.01 22.22 14.46
CA ASP A 804 21.56 21.70 15.72
C ASP A 804 22.98 21.14 15.54
N SER A 805 23.31 20.59 14.37
CA SER A 805 24.66 20.10 14.06
C SER A 805 25.70 21.23 14.09
N SER A 806 25.38 22.39 13.49
CA SER A 806 26.28 23.56 13.53
C SER A 806 26.41 24.12 14.94
N LEU A 807 25.29 24.19 15.68
CA LEU A 807 25.28 24.61 17.08
C LEU A 807 26.13 23.69 17.97
N LYS A 808 26.13 22.37 17.71
CA LYS A 808 27.00 21.39 18.40
C LYS A 808 28.48 21.64 18.12
N GLN A 809 28.85 22.05 16.91
CA GLN A 809 30.24 22.40 16.58
C GLN A 809 30.71 23.65 17.32
N MET A 810 29.88 24.70 17.42
CA MET A 810 30.19 25.89 18.22
C MET A 810 30.35 25.54 19.70
N LYS A 811 29.44 24.71 20.23
CA LYS A 811 29.50 24.22 21.60
C LYS A 811 30.78 23.43 21.87
N PHE A 812 31.21 22.58 20.93
CA PHE A 812 32.47 21.85 21.05
C PHE A 812 33.68 22.79 21.19
N VAL A 813 33.80 23.82 20.34
CA VAL A 813 34.92 24.79 20.43
C VAL A 813 34.92 25.48 21.79
N ARG A 814 33.75 25.94 22.24
CA ARG A 814 33.56 26.56 23.55
C ARG A 814 33.96 25.63 24.70
N ASP A 815 33.49 24.38 24.67
CA ASP A 815 33.74 23.38 25.72
C ASP A 815 35.24 23.07 25.83
N ILE A 816 35.94 22.91 24.70
CA ILE A 816 37.38 22.66 24.71
C ILE A 816 38.16 23.88 25.21
N LEU A 817 37.80 25.09 24.80
CA LEU A 817 38.47 26.30 25.29
C LEU A 817 38.40 26.42 26.82
N ASN A 818 37.28 26.06 27.44
CA ASN A 818 37.11 26.09 28.90
C ASN A 818 37.96 25.06 29.66
N LYS A 819 38.49 24.02 29.00
CA LYS A 819 39.28 22.95 29.64
C LYS A 819 40.76 23.29 29.81
N PHE A 820 41.20 24.40 29.24
CA PHE A 820 42.59 24.84 29.32
C PHE A 820 42.71 26.08 30.20
N SER A 821 43.80 26.14 30.97
CA SER A 821 44.17 27.33 31.73
C SER A 821 45.07 28.23 30.87
N TYR A 822 44.73 29.51 30.77
CA TYR A 822 45.49 30.50 30.01
C TYR A 822 46.00 31.60 30.94
N SER A 823 47.18 32.14 30.66
CA SER A 823 47.79 33.22 31.44
C SER A 823 47.80 34.55 30.69
N GLY A 824 47.55 35.66 31.40
CA GLY A 824 47.77 37.02 30.90
C GLY A 824 46.80 37.45 29.80
N GLN A 825 47.34 38.00 28.70
CA GLN A 825 46.53 38.57 27.61
C GLN A 825 45.72 37.50 26.84
N VAL A 826 46.24 36.28 26.76
CA VAL A 826 45.57 35.13 26.10
C VAL A 826 44.26 34.79 26.81
N GLN A 827 44.23 34.87 28.14
CA GLN A 827 43.02 34.60 28.94
C GLN A 827 41.87 35.57 28.60
N LYS A 828 42.19 36.86 28.42
CA LYS A 828 41.20 37.88 28.02
C LYS A 828 40.65 37.63 26.62
N THR A 829 41.52 37.25 25.68
CA THR A 829 41.11 36.92 24.30
C THR A 829 40.24 35.67 24.25
N VAL A 830 40.59 34.62 24.99
CA VAL A 830 39.79 33.39 25.06
C VAL A 830 38.42 33.65 25.70
N ALA A 831 38.37 34.41 26.81
CA ALA A 831 37.12 34.78 27.46
C ALA A 831 36.17 35.55 26.51
N SER A 832 36.70 36.53 25.78
CA SER A 832 35.93 37.31 24.79
C SER A 832 35.46 36.45 23.61
N THR A 833 36.24 35.43 23.23
CA THR A 833 35.85 34.47 22.20
C THR A 833 34.71 33.58 22.68
N ILE A 834 34.79 33.03 23.90
CA ILE A 834 33.73 32.22 24.51
C ILE A 834 32.42 33.02 24.56
N GLU A 835 32.47 34.27 25.03
CA GLU A 835 31.31 35.15 25.07
C GLU A 835 30.69 35.36 23.68
N SER A 836 31.53 35.53 22.65
CA SER A 836 31.08 35.70 21.28
C SER A 836 30.45 34.42 20.71
N LEU A 837 30.99 33.25 21.02
CA LEU A 837 30.40 31.96 20.63
C LEU A 837 29.06 31.72 21.32
N ASP A 838 28.94 32.01 22.62
CA ASP A 838 27.68 31.91 23.37
C ASP A 838 26.64 32.90 22.82
N TYR A 839 27.04 34.12 22.45
CA TYR A 839 26.18 35.09 21.79
C TYR A 839 25.61 34.57 20.46
N ILE A 840 26.48 34.08 19.57
CA ILE A 840 26.08 33.52 18.27
C ILE A 840 25.14 32.32 18.48
N HIS A 841 25.53 31.38 19.35
CA HIS A 841 24.74 30.19 19.66
C HIS A 841 23.33 30.53 20.18
N ASN A 842 23.21 31.49 21.09
CA ASN A 842 21.91 31.90 21.66
C ASN A 842 21.03 32.65 20.65
N LYS A 843 21.61 33.39 19.71
CA LYS A 843 20.86 34.10 18.65
C LYS A 843 20.36 33.19 17.53
N LEU A 844 20.97 32.02 17.37
CA LEU A 844 20.63 31.02 16.36
C LEU A 844 19.70 29.92 16.89
N LYS A 845 19.55 29.78 18.22
CA LYS A 845 18.54 28.88 18.79
C LYS A 845 17.12 29.31 18.37
N PRO A 846 16.25 28.38 17.95
CA PRO A 846 14.85 28.68 17.74
C PRO A 846 14.20 29.12 19.06
N PRO A 847 13.22 30.05 19.04
CA PRO A 847 12.49 30.43 20.25
C PRO A 847 11.76 29.22 20.82
N ASP A 848 11.91 29.00 22.13
CA ASP A 848 11.35 27.87 22.85
C ASP A 848 9.82 27.88 22.75
N ARG A 849 9.23 26.91 22.03
CA ARG A 849 7.77 26.81 21.84
C ARG A 849 7.04 26.27 23.08
N THR A 850 7.74 26.02 24.19
CA THR A 850 7.17 25.50 25.44
C THR A 850 6.73 26.56 26.45
N ALA A 851 7.04 27.85 26.21
CA ALA A 851 6.48 28.93 27.01
C ALA A 851 5.10 29.33 26.49
N GLN A 852 4.02 28.85 27.13
CA GLN A 852 2.71 29.47 27.00
C GLN A 852 2.83 30.98 27.32
N PRO A 853 2.36 31.89 26.45
CA PRO A 853 2.31 33.29 26.82
C PRO A 853 1.27 33.47 27.94
N PRO A 854 1.55 34.29 28.96
CA PRO A 854 0.57 34.60 29.98
C PRO A 854 -0.64 35.29 29.35
N ALA A 855 -1.83 34.88 29.77
CA ALA A 855 -3.08 35.49 29.37
C ALA A 855 -3.10 36.96 29.82
N SER A 856 -2.88 37.88 28.89
CA SER A 856 -3.22 39.29 29.08
C SER A 856 -3.96 39.81 27.86
N GLY A 857 -5.24 40.06 28.05
CA GLY A 857 -6.09 40.72 27.08
C GLY A 857 -5.64 42.17 26.88
N ALA A 858 -5.40 42.54 25.63
CA ALA A 858 -5.59 43.89 25.13
C ALA A 858 -5.74 43.82 23.62
N LYS A 859 -6.94 44.15 23.12
CA LYS A 859 -7.19 44.38 21.71
C LYS A 859 -6.29 45.53 21.23
N GLN A 860 -5.29 45.25 20.41
CA GLN A 860 -4.66 46.26 19.55
C GLN A 860 -4.80 45.87 18.09
N LYS A 861 -5.54 46.70 17.34
CA LYS A 861 -5.64 46.68 15.89
C LYS A 861 -4.25 46.92 15.29
N VAL A 862 -3.67 45.92 14.64
CA VAL A 862 -2.51 46.10 13.76
C VAL A 862 -2.95 45.89 12.31
N ARG A 863 -2.78 46.96 11.53
CA ARG A 863 -3.01 47.02 10.08
C ARG A 863 -2.08 46.02 9.36
N SER A 864 -2.65 45.15 8.55
CA SER A 864 -1.93 44.36 7.56
C SER A 864 -1.26 45.26 6.51
N PRO A 865 0.01 45.04 6.13
CA PRO A 865 0.61 45.76 5.01
C PRO A 865 0.00 45.30 3.69
N ARG A 866 -0.46 46.29 2.90
CA ARG A 866 -0.99 46.10 1.55
C ARG A 866 0.10 45.57 0.62
N SER A 867 -0.13 44.42 0.01
CA SER A 867 0.58 43.94 -1.18
C SER A 867 0.38 44.91 -2.36
N PRO A 868 1.43 45.31 -3.10
CA PRO A 868 1.29 46.22 -4.23
C PRO A 868 0.74 45.49 -5.47
N LYS A 869 -0.30 46.06 -6.09
CA LYS A 869 -0.77 45.71 -7.44
C LYS A 869 0.27 46.14 -8.48
N PRO A 870 0.60 45.33 -9.50
CA PRO A 870 1.28 45.83 -10.68
C PRO A 870 0.26 46.16 -11.78
N SER A 871 0.28 47.38 -12.30
CA SER A 871 -0.39 47.74 -13.56
C SER A 871 0.55 48.48 -14.50
N ALA A 872 0.95 47.75 -15.54
CA ALA A 872 1.14 48.11 -16.96
C ALA A 872 1.69 49.49 -17.38
N LYS A 873 2.73 49.47 -18.25
CA LYS A 873 2.65 49.87 -19.69
C LYS A 873 3.99 49.71 -20.45
N ARG A 874 3.96 48.83 -21.48
CA ARG A 874 4.56 48.90 -22.86
C ARG A 874 6.10 49.10 -23.04
N PRO A 875 6.73 48.80 -24.22
CA PRO A 875 6.15 48.64 -25.57
C PRO A 875 6.61 47.42 -26.40
N VAL A 876 5.85 47.18 -27.48
CA VAL A 876 6.08 46.23 -28.57
C VAL A 876 7.09 46.82 -29.58
N ARG A 877 8.09 46.04 -30.00
CA ARG A 877 8.95 46.32 -31.18
C ARG A 877 8.92 45.13 -32.16
N LYS A 878 8.76 45.49 -33.43
CA LYS A 878 8.64 44.65 -34.63
C LYS A 878 10.02 44.08 -35.08
N ASN A 879 10.00 42.84 -35.58
CA ASN A 879 10.71 42.23 -36.74
C ASN A 879 12.22 42.51 -37.00
N PRO A 880 13.00 41.51 -37.51
CA PRO A 880 12.94 41.21 -38.95
C PRO A 880 13.09 39.75 -39.41
N VAL A 881 12.55 39.57 -40.61
CA VAL A 881 12.73 38.51 -41.60
C VAL A 881 14.21 38.32 -41.97
N ARG A 882 14.63 37.07 -42.22
CA ARG A 882 15.71 36.79 -43.19
C ARG A 882 15.47 35.49 -43.96
N GLU A 883 15.54 35.64 -45.27
CA GLU A 883 15.31 34.66 -46.34
C GLU A 883 16.41 33.59 -46.44
N ARG A 884 16.06 32.41 -46.99
CA ARG A 884 16.94 31.68 -47.93
C ARG A 884 16.17 30.74 -48.88
N LYS A 885 15.86 31.32 -50.06
CA LYS A 885 15.89 30.80 -51.45
C LYS A 885 15.76 29.30 -51.76
N THR A 886 14.65 28.98 -52.45
CA THR A 886 14.50 28.32 -53.78
C THR A 886 15.28 27.03 -54.12
N ARG A 887 14.56 25.97 -54.55
CA ARG A 887 14.27 25.65 -55.98
C ARG A 887 13.47 24.33 -56.12
N ARG A 888 12.42 24.37 -56.95
CA ARG A 888 11.72 23.21 -57.56
C ARG A 888 12.59 22.52 -58.63
N PRO A 889 12.15 21.34 -59.11
CA PRO A 889 11.63 21.34 -60.48
C PRO A 889 10.29 20.59 -60.71
N LYS A 890 9.51 21.23 -61.60
CA LYS A 890 8.57 20.77 -62.64
C LYS A 890 7.53 19.64 -62.39
N ARG A 891 6.26 20.05 -62.50
CA ARG A 891 5.07 19.31 -62.97
C ARG A 891 5.21 18.91 -64.46
N ARG A 892 4.63 17.77 -64.88
CA ARG A 892 3.36 17.70 -65.66
C ARG A 892 3.06 16.32 -66.28
N GLY A 893 1.78 15.94 -66.15
CA GLY A 893 0.95 15.10 -67.02
C GLY A 893 -0.36 14.81 -66.25
N LYS A 894 -1.47 15.55 -66.35
CA LYS A 894 -2.49 15.70 -67.43
C LYS A 894 -2.91 14.32 -68.01
N GLY A 895 -4.19 13.94 -68.11
CA GLY A 895 -5.49 14.62 -67.93
C GLY A 895 -6.57 13.62 -67.44
N LYS A 896 -7.65 14.07 -66.79
CA LYS A 896 -8.95 14.53 -67.38
C LYS A 896 -9.66 13.39 -68.14
N ALA A 897 -10.93 13.09 -67.90
CA ALA A 897 -12.07 13.94 -67.54
C ALA A 897 -12.92 13.32 -66.42
#